data_AF-A0A518RE42-F1
#
_entry.id   AF-A0A518RE42-F1
#
_cell.length_a   1.000
_cell.length_b   1.000
_cell.length_c   1.000
_cell.angle_alpha   90.00
_cell.angle_beta   90.00
_cell.angle_gamma   90.00
#
_symmetry.space_group_name_H-M   'P 1'
#
loop_
_entity.id
_entity.type
_entity.pdbx_description
1 polymer ?
#
loop_
_entity_poly.entity_id
_entity_poly.type
_entity_poly.pdbx_seq_one_letter_code
_entity_poly.pdbx_strand_id
1 'polypeptide(L)'
;MPVTQALQAFAQRIRDVRRANAEVPETGLAPAFQALIETLLPLLPAAPALTVVPEFRNPGVGRPDIALVRPGAPARAFIELKAPDQPGDPTRWRGHNKAQFQRFGELPSWGISNFSEFRLFERDAEVGFAIVVPARALRPDTADAEANRLIANENPDAFLNLLTRVCAADAPAARDAEHLAQLLAHSARLVRGIVQDRLAELHAEQNDRAALMQVRKEFRDVLYAHPEAGGYSANDFDTLFSAAFAQTLAFGLLLVREGTDGPVDHRAWERMPEEHPLMRTALRVLSMEEVVQDVGIGFDVMLDTVNSFAAEILAIRPDGRDPILYFYEDFLETFDPAARERYGVYYTPIEVVRYMAGALDRALRENLNTQGLQDPNVTILDPATGTGTFLLGIAERVRNQVEAANGPVEARMALRDLARRMFGFELLVGPYAVAHYRLHHALRARREGDEGEPLELPRLGVYLTDTLAQPGAAAPAGPLGFVSDGIADERHAADEVKAREPILAIIGNPPYKRLEEGENETLVGRWMDDLWDDLKRPVRDAGQGNQLNTFPEFSVAFWRWAIWKLFEAENAPQRGVIAFITNRKFLTGWPYAGLRKMMREKFDRIEVIDLRGDVRAGPRGDVASDQGVFNIMVGTAITLAIADGSKAEGELAEVRYFDSWSDDLFSRRAKLVRLAVHSEAGTFEAAEGVENDLLESFRPLPFTDFNGVHLKQVFAYTRGGIQTKRDSFIYATSAHALTAQIRRFLAAPHGEARAMFHDSRDKKSAQARLIPFNETNIRSVSYRPLDHRVLYNHSAYGDFLRPELQQVWGHNNVCLYSLKSNTGAGPAVWCHGLLPDYHSIKGSNGGYAFPLYDRRSGPDATNLNPALIEGLSLAYGRPVTAPDVFDAILCLLSATSYTHRFAEDLEDTFPHVAFPADHEVFTRAVAIGCDIREIETFARLPEIPQGLCAIASEPTGAVASGVAAGYADGAITLCENGSGRITGIPEPVWRFAVSGYRVLPRWIEGREGVAADLAFVRELRDVAARIAALLHSFDAADLVLADTLADSLTREELGLDDAAPDQDEDA
;
A
#
# COMPACT_ATOMS: atom_id res chain seq x y z
N MET A 1 -25.34 -47.57 -33.33
CA MET A 1 -24.25 -47.71 -34.31
C MET A 1 -22.94 -47.91 -33.53
N PRO A 2 -22.02 -48.81 -33.90
CA PRO A 2 -20.73 -48.93 -33.22
C PRO A 2 -19.96 -47.60 -33.29
N VAL A 3 -19.28 -47.18 -32.22
CA VAL A 3 -18.54 -45.90 -32.12
C VAL A 3 -17.59 -45.69 -33.32
N THR A 4 -16.85 -46.73 -33.70
CA THR A 4 -15.95 -46.69 -34.87
C THR A 4 -16.66 -46.34 -36.17
N GLN A 5 -17.89 -46.83 -36.38
CA GLN A 5 -18.68 -46.50 -37.56
C GLN A 5 -19.11 -45.03 -37.54
N ALA A 6 -19.36 -44.44 -36.36
CA ALA A 6 -19.73 -43.03 -36.22
C ALA A 6 -18.56 -42.11 -36.56
N LEU A 7 -17.36 -42.45 -36.08
CA LEU A 7 -16.13 -41.74 -36.41
C LEU A 7 -15.77 -41.85 -37.89
N GLN A 8 -15.95 -43.03 -38.51
CA GLN A 8 -15.76 -43.21 -39.95
C GLN A 8 -16.74 -42.38 -40.78
N ALA A 9 -18.03 -42.38 -40.41
CA ALA A 9 -19.05 -41.58 -41.08
C ALA A 9 -18.80 -40.08 -40.93
N PHE A 10 -18.34 -39.63 -39.75
CA PHE A 10 -17.93 -38.25 -39.50
C PHE A 10 -16.75 -37.84 -40.40
N ALA A 11 -15.66 -38.62 -40.37
CA ALA A 11 -14.47 -38.33 -41.18
C ALA A 11 -14.78 -38.31 -42.68
N GLN A 12 -15.65 -39.22 -43.15
CA GLN A 12 -16.15 -39.20 -44.54
C GLN A 12 -16.84 -37.89 -44.87
N ARG A 13 -17.79 -37.43 -44.04
CA ARG A 13 -18.50 -36.16 -44.27
C ARG A 13 -17.56 -34.97 -44.33
N ILE A 14 -16.58 -34.89 -43.42
CA ILE A 14 -15.57 -33.82 -43.44
C ILE A 14 -14.77 -33.86 -44.75
N ARG A 15 -14.31 -35.05 -45.19
CA ARG A 15 -13.59 -35.19 -46.47
C ARG A 15 -14.45 -34.78 -47.66
N ASP A 16 -15.71 -35.19 -47.71
CA ASP A 16 -16.59 -34.89 -48.84
C ASP A 16 -16.88 -33.40 -48.96
N VAL A 17 -17.12 -32.72 -47.83
CA VAL A 17 -17.27 -31.26 -47.79
C VAL A 17 -15.99 -30.56 -48.25
N ARG A 18 -14.81 -31.02 -47.79
CA ARG A 18 -13.52 -30.46 -48.19
C ARG A 18 -13.10 -30.78 -49.63
N ARG A 19 -13.57 -31.90 -50.20
CA ARG A 19 -13.40 -32.22 -51.63
C ARG A 19 -14.24 -31.28 -52.50
N ALA A 20 -15.44 -30.92 -52.04
CA ALA A 20 -16.31 -29.97 -52.73
C ALA A 20 -15.80 -28.52 -52.62
N ASN A 21 -15.24 -28.14 -51.47
CA ASN A 21 -14.58 -26.85 -51.25
C ASN A 21 -13.40 -27.00 -50.28
N ALA A 22 -12.17 -26.88 -50.80
CA ALA A 22 -10.96 -27.05 -50.00
C ALA A 22 -10.78 -25.95 -48.93
N GLU A 23 -11.35 -24.76 -49.16
CA GLU A 23 -11.29 -23.58 -48.27
C GLU A 23 -12.59 -23.41 -47.46
N VAL A 24 -13.32 -24.49 -47.20
CA VAL A 24 -14.52 -24.43 -46.36
C VAL A 24 -14.18 -23.91 -44.95
N PRO A 25 -14.86 -22.85 -44.46
CA PRO A 25 -14.64 -22.34 -43.11
C PRO A 25 -15.13 -23.35 -42.05
N GLU A 26 -14.68 -23.18 -40.81
CA GLU A 26 -15.04 -24.05 -39.68
C GLU A 26 -16.55 -24.17 -39.48
N THR A 27 -17.30 -23.07 -39.67
CA THR A 27 -18.77 -23.03 -39.60
C THR A 27 -19.45 -23.94 -40.63
N GLY A 28 -18.80 -24.18 -41.78
CA GLY A 28 -19.26 -25.14 -42.79
C GLY A 28 -19.01 -26.60 -42.43
N LEU A 29 -18.08 -26.87 -41.50
CA LEU A 29 -17.74 -28.21 -40.99
C LEU A 29 -18.44 -28.53 -39.66
N ALA A 30 -18.83 -27.52 -38.90
CA ALA A 30 -19.52 -27.65 -37.61
C ALA A 30 -20.74 -28.60 -37.62
N PRO A 31 -21.62 -28.62 -38.65
CA PRO A 31 -22.74 -29.57 -38.70
C PRO A 31 -22.33 -31.04 -38.69
N ALA A 32 -21.16 -31.38 -39.25
CA ALA A 32 -20.66 -32.75 -39.25
C ALA A 32 -20.20 -33.16 -37.84
N PHE A 33 -19.55 -32.26 -37.11
CA PHE A 33 -19.13 -32.51 -35.73
C PHE A 33 -20.33 -32.55 -34.77
N GLN A 34 -21.31 -31.66 -34.94
CA GLN A 34 -22.59 -31.71 -34.23
C GLN A 34 -23.24 -33.10 -34.36
N ALA A 35 -23.39 -33.60 -35.59
CA ALA A 35 -23.99 -34.91 -35.84
C ALA A 35 -23.20 -36.07 -35.21
N LEU A 36 -21.86 -35.94 -35.11
CA LEU A 36 -21.03 -36.90 -34.40
C LEU A 36 -21.38 -36.89 -32.90
N ILE A 37 -21.42 -35.72 -32.26
CA ILE A 37 -21.75 -35.59 -30.85
C ILE A 37 -23.17 -36.12 -30.56
N GLU A 38 -24.17 -35.76 -31.37
CA GLU A 38 -25.55 -36.28 -31.26
C GLU A 38 -25.62 -37.81 -31.37
N THR A 39 -24.75 -38.41 -32.19
CA THR A 39 -24.67 -39.87 -32.33
C THR A 39 -24.00 -40.55 -31.12
N LEU A 40 -23.03 -39.88 -30.50
CA LEU A 40 -22.25 -40.43 -29.39
C LEU A 40 -22.91 -40.22 -28.03
N LEU A 41 -23.61 -39.11 -27.81
CA LEU A 41 -24.25 -38.78 -26.52
C LEU A 41 -25.09 -39.91 -25.91
N PRO A 42 -25.96 -40.63 -26.66
CA PRO A 42 -26.75 -41.74 -26.10
C PRO A 42 -25.92 -42.94 -25.63
N LEU A 43 -24.64 -43.00 -25.99
CA LEU A 43 -23.72 -44.07 -25.63
C LEU A 43 -22.89 -43.74 -24.37
N LEU A 44 -22.93 -42.50 -23.90
CA LEU A 44 -22.16 -42.04 -22.75
C LEU A 44 -22.96 -42.20 -21.44
N PRO A 45 -22.31 -42.47 -20.31
CA PRO A 45 -22.96 -42.49 -19.00
C PRO A 45 -23.20 -41.05 -18.49
N ALA A 46 -24.05 -40.29 -19.18
CA ALA A 46 -24.45 -38.94 -18.81
C ALA A 46 -25.95 -38.91 -18.44
N ALA A 47 -26.27 -38.55 -17.19
CA ALA A 47 -27.64 -38.47 -16.70
C ALA A 47 -27.91 -37.10 -16.04
N PRO A 48 -29.03 -36.40 -16.35
CA PRO A 48 -30.00 -36.67 -17.43
C PRO A 48 -29.45 -36.49 -18.85
N ALA A 49 -30.19 -37.01 -19.84
CA ALA A 49 -29.84 -36.97 -21.26
C ALA A 49 -29.66 -35.53 -21.78
N LEU A 50 -28.58 -35.29 -22.51
CA LEU A 50 -28.22 -33.99 -23.08
C LEU A 50 -28.77 -33.83 -24.50
N THR A 51 -29.10 -32.58 -24.86
CA THR A 51 -29.38 -32.15 -26.23
C THR A 51 -28.25 -31.25 -26.73
N VAL A 52 -27.87 -31.41 -28.00
CA VAL A 52 -26.86 -30.57 -28.65
C VAL A 52 -27.54 -29.33 -29.24
N VAL A 53 -27.10 -28.15 -28.82
CA VAL A 53 -27.57 -26.86 -29.34
C VAL A 53 -26.47 -26.26 -30.22
N PRO A 54 -26.74 -26.05 -31.53
CA PRO A 54 -25.76 -25.48 -32.44
C PRO A 54 -25.75 -23.94 -32.34
N GLU A 55 -24.84 -23.40 -31.53
CA GLU A 55 -24.65 -21.95 -31.38
C GLU A 55 -23.94 -21.33 -32.59
N PHE A 56 -23.18 -22.09 -33.38
CA PHE A 56 -22.58 -21.63 -34.65
C PHE A 56 -23.59 -21.09 -35.68
N ARG A 57 -24.90 -21.32 -35.48
CA ARG A 57 -25.99 -20.79 -36.31
C ARG A 57 -26.46 -19.39 -35.88
N ASN A 58 -26.05 -18.94 -34.69
CA ASN A 58 -26.31 -17.63 -34.12
C ASN A 58 -25.00 -16.82 -34.12
N PRO A 59 -24.67 -16.08 -35.20
CA PRO A 59 -23.45 -15.29 -35.23
C PRO A 59 -23.48 -14.23 -34.13
N GLY A 60 -22.44 -14.19 -33.28
CA GLY A 60 -22.31 -13.22 -32.20
C GLY A 60 -21.05 -13.44 -31.35
N VAL A 61 -20.62 -12.40 -30.63
CA VAL A 61 -19.44 -12.42 -29.75
C VAL A 61 -19.61 -13.41 -28.60
N GLY A 62 -18.55 -14.17 -28.32
CA GLY A 62 -18.40 -14.83 -27.03
C GLY A 62 -19.26 -16.07 -26.82
N ARG A 63 -19.77 -16.68 -27.90
CA ARG A 63 -20.49 -17.96 -27.85
C ARG A 63 -19.61 -19.10 -28.36
N PRO A 64 -19.40 -20.16 -27.57
CA PRO A 64 -18.81 -21.40 -28.10
C PRO A 64 -19.70 -22.00 -29.18
N ASP A 65 -19.11 -22.63 -30.20
CA ASP A 65 -19.86 -23.16 -31.36
C ASP A 65 -20.97 -24.18 -31.02
N ILE A 66 -20.77 -24.99 -29.98
CA ILE A 66 -21.70 -26.04 -29.56
C ILE A 66 -21.94 -25.94 -28.05
N ALA A 67 -23.22 -25.94 -27.66
CA ALA A 67 -23.64 -26.07 -26.27
C ALA A 67 -24.32 -27.44 -26.03
N LEU A 68 -24.06 -28.04 -24.88
CA LEU A 68 -24.70 -29.26 -24.42
C LEU A 68 -25.63 -28.90 -23.25
N VAL A 69 -26.92 -29.19 -23.44
CA VAL A 69 -28.00 -28.70 -22.57
C VAL A 69 -28.81 -29.85 -22.02
N ARG A 70 -29.12 -29.85 -20.72
CA ARG A 70 -30.07 -30.80 -20.13
C ARG A 70 -31.50 -30.23 -20.25
N PRO A 71 -32.53 -31.05 -20.51
CA PRO A 71 -33.91 -30.57 -20.59
C PRO A 71 -34.31 -29.78 -19.33
N GLY A 72 -34.73 -28.52 -19.51
CA GLY A 72 -35.13 -27.64 -18.42
C GLY A 72 -34.00 -27.03 -17.59
N ALA A 73 -32.74 -27.18 -18.02
CA ALA A 73 -31.56 -26.60 -17.36
C ALA A 73 -30.78 -25.68 -18.32
N PRO A 74 -29.98 -24.73 -17.81
CA PRO A 74 -29.09 -23.91 -18.64
C PRO A 74 -27.96 -24.75 -19.26
N ALA A 75 -27.32 -24.18 -20.29
CA ALA A 75 -26.14 -24.77 -20.90
C ALA A 75 -24.95 -24.72 -19.94
N ARG A 76 -24.24 -25.85 -19.76
CA ARG A 76 -23.13 -25.97 -18.78
C ARG A 76 -21.86 -26.60 -19.33
N ALA A 77 -21.93 -27.11 -20.55
CA ALA A 77 -20.83 -27.76 -21.23
C ALA A 77 -20.79 -27.27 -22.67
N PHE A 78 -19.62 -26.79 -23.07
CA PHE A 78 -19.44 -26.08 -24.33
C PHE A 78 -18.30 -26.68 -25.13
N ILE A 79 -18.39 -26.60 -26.45
CA ILE A 79 -17.32 -27.01 -27.36
C ILE A 79 -17.12 -25.90 -28.38
N GLU A 80 -15.91 -25.36 -28.40
CA GLU A 80 -15.42 -24.43 -29.41
C GLU A 80 -14.75 -25.22 -30.54
N LEU A 81 -15.06 -24.87 -31.78
CA LEU A 81 -14.45 -25.47 -32.95
C LEU A 81 -13.35 -24.56 -33.51
N LYS A 82 -12.38 -25.19 -34.17
CA LYS A 82 -11.32 -24.51 -34.92
C LYS A 82 -11.15 -25.12 -36.29
N ALA A 83 -10.65 -24.34 -37.22
CA ALA A 83 -10.30 -24.83 -38.54
C ALA A 83 -9.38 -26.09 -38.47
N PRO A 84 -9.57 -27.11 -39.34
CA PRO A 84 -8.84 -28.38 -39.25
C PRO A 84 -7.31 -28.28 -39.37
N ASP A 85 -6.80 -27.19 -39.93
CA ASP A 85 -5.38 -26.89 -40.11
C ASP A 85 -4.81 -26.03 -38.97
N GLN A 86 -5.65 -25.49 -38.09
CA GLN A 86 -5.19 -24.79 -36.89
C GLN A 86 -4.78 -25.81 -35.81
N PRO A 87 -3.66 -25.56 -35.10
CA PRO A 87 -3.27 -26.39 -33.97
C PRO A 87 -4.29 -26.23 -32.84
N GLY A 88 -4.77 -27.35 -32.29
CA GLY A 88 -5.70 -27.34 -31.16
C GLY A 88 -5.08 -26.88 -29.84
N ASP A 89 -3.75 -26.73 -29.77
CA ASP A 89 -2.99 -26.26 -28.61
C ASP A 89 -3.04 -24.72 -28.47
N PRO A 90 -3.71 -24.19 -27.43
CA PRO A 90 -3.91 -22.76 -27.24
C PRO A 90 -2.62 -21.98 -26.91
N THR A 91 -1.54 -22.64 -26.48
CA THR A 91 -0.24 -21.97 -26.19
C THR A 91 0.37 -21.33 -27.43
N ARG A 92 -0.07 -21.75 -28.62
CA ARG A 92 0.42 -21.26 -29.92
C ARG A 92 -0.45 -20.16 -30.51
N TRP A 93 -1.58 -19.84 -29.90
CA TRP A 93 -2.54 -18.89 -30.42
C TRP A 93 -2.11 -17.44 -30.15
N ARG A 94 -2.47 -16.54 -31.08
CA ARG A 94 -2.20 -15.10 -31.02
C ARG A 94 -3.42 -14.31 -31.46
N GLY A 95 -3.46 -13.03 -31.11
CA GLY A 95 -4.55 -12.13 -31.50
C GLY A 95 -5.92 -12.63 -31.00
N HIS A 96 -6.93 -12.60 -31.87
CA HIS A 96 -8.31 -12.93 -31.56
C HIS A 96 -8.48 -14.31 -30.88
N ASN A 97 -7.83 -15.36 -31.40
CA ASN A 97 -7.93 -16.71 -30.83
C ASN A 97 -7.43 -16.78 -29.38
N LYS A 98 -6.39 -16.00 -29.04
CA LYS A 98 -5.87 -15.96 -27.66
C LYS A 98 -6.85 -15.24 -26.73
N ALA A 99 -7.43 -14.13 -27.17
CA ALA A 99 -8.43 -13.39 -26.39
C ALA A 99 -9.70 -14.25 -26.16
N GLN A 100 -10.13 -14.99 -27.18
CA GLN A 100 -11.26 -15.92 -27.08
C GLN A 100 -10.96 -17.07 -26.10
N PHE A 101 -9.77 -17.67 -26.17
CA PHE A 101 -9.35 -18.69 -25.20
C PHE A 101 -9.36 -18.17 -23.76
N GLN A 102 -8.81 -16.97 -23.52
CA GLN A 102 -8.79 -16.35 -22.19
C GLN A 102 -10.20 -16.15 -21.64
N ARG A 103 -11.14 -15.72 -22.49
CA ARG A 103 -12.54 -15.55 -22.09
C ARG A 103 -13.24 -16.89 -21.82
N PHE A 104 -13.07 -17.90 -22.68
CA PHE A 104 -13.67 -19.21 -22.44
C PHE A 104 -13.02 -19.95 -21.28
N GLY A 105 -11.80 -19.57 -20.89
CA GLY A 105 -11.20 -19.92 -19.60
C GLY A 105 -12.05 -19.52 -18.39
N GLU A 106 -13.04 -18.65 -18.54
CA GLU A 106 -14.02 -18.34 -17.50
C GLU A 106 -15.23 -19.30 -17.48
N LEU A 107 -15.33 -20.26 -18.39
CA LEU A 107 -16.38 -21.29 -18.36
C LEU A 107 -16.01 -22.42 -17.38
N PRO A 108 -16.97 -22.98 -16.63
CA PRO A 108 -16.69 -24.03 -15.65
C PRO A 108 -16.10 -25.29 -16.29
N SER A 109 -16.65 -25.71 -17.45
CA SER A 109 -16.12 -26.82 -18.24
C SER A 109 -16.40 -26.58 -19.73
N TRP A 110 -15.37 -26.72 -20.56
CA TRP A 110 -15.48 -26.51 -22.00
C TRP A 110 -14.39 -27.24 -22.77
N GLY A 111 -14.63 -27.50 -24.05
CA GLY A 111 -13.69 -28.21 -24.92
C GLY A 111 -13.33 -27.41 -26.17
N ILE A 112 -12.18 -27.75 -26.76
CA ILE A 112 -11.73 -27.25 -28.07
C ILE A 112 -11.57 -28.44 -29.00
N SER A 113 -12.07 -28.30 -30.23
CA SER A 113 -11.89 -29.31 -31.28
C SER A 113 -11.52 -28.69 -32.62
N ASN A 114 -10.45 -29.19 -33.24
CA ASN A 114 -10.15 -28.90 -34.65
C ASN A 114 -10.62 -30.04 -35.57
N PHE A 115 -11.67 -30.77 -35.15
CA PHE A 115 -12.23 -31.95 -35.83
C PHE A 115 -11.35 -33.21 -35.77
N SER A 116 -10.03 -33.08 -35.61
CA SER A 116 -9.10 -34.21 -35.46
C SER A 116 -8.77 -34.50 -34.00
N GLU A 117 -8.64 -33.46 -33.20
CA GLU A 117 -8.22 -33.49 -31.80
C GLU A 117 -9.32 -32.88 -30.93
N PHE A 118 -9.42 -33.34 -29.68
CA PHE A 118 -10.30 -32.77 -28.66
C PHE A 118 -9.49 -32.50 -27.39
N ARG A 119 -9.58 -31.28 -26.88
CA ARG A 119 -8.99 -30.87 -25.60
C ARG A 119 -10.10 -30.45 -24.65
N LEU A 120 -10.03 -30.89 -23.41
CA LEU A 120 -10.95 -30.53 -22.35
C LEU A 120 -10.27 -29.56 -21.39
N PHE A 121 -11.00 -28.52 -21.00
CA PHE A 121 -10.58 -27.52 -20.05
C PHE A 121 -11.61 -27.40 -18.92
N GLU A 122 -11.11 -27.21 -17.70
CA GLU A 122 -11.87 -26.73 -16.55
C GLU A 122 -11.28 -25.37 -16.20
N ARG A 123 -12.05 -24.30 -16.41
CA ARG A 123 -11.52 -22.94 -16.51
C ARG A 123 -10.41 -22.84 -17.56
N ASP A 124 -9.23 -22.32 -17.21
CA ASP A 124 -8.06 -22.20 -18.08
C ASP A 124 -7.11 -23.42 -18.02
N ALA A 125 -7.38 -24.39 -17.13
CA ALA A 125 -6.55 -25.57 -16.95
C ALA A 125 -6.92 -26.69 -17.95
N GLU A 126 -5.93 -27.16 -18.72
CA GLU A 126 -6.12 -28.33 -19.59
C GLU A 126 -6.24 -29.59 -18.73
N VAL A 127 -7.40 -30.23 -18.82
CA VAL A 127 -7.76 -31.45 -18.10
C VAL A 127 -7.34 -32.70 -18.87
N GLY A 128 -7.33 -32.63 -20.20
CA GLY A 128 -6.87 -33.73 -21.03
C GLY A 128 -7.01 -33.50 -22.52
N PHE A 129 -6.38 -34.40 -23.28
CA PHE A 129 -6.28 -34.39 -24.74
C PHE A 129 -6.60 -35.77 -25.30
N ALA A 130 -7.34 -35.81 -26.42
CA ALA A 130 -7.60 -37.03 -27.17
C ALA A 130 -7.64 -36.79 -28.68
N ILE A 131 -7.32 -37.82 -29.45
CA ILE A 131 -7.55 -37.86 -30.90
C ILE A 131 -9.00 -38.29 -31.14
N VAL A 132 -9.78 -37.43 -31.82
CA VAL A 132 -11.13 -37.76 -32.30
C VAL A 132 -11.01 -38.72 -33.48
N VAL A 133 -10.24 -38.31 -34.48
CA VAL A 133 -9.81 -39.13 -35.63
C VAL A 133 -8.44 -38.61 -36.11
N PRO A 134 -7.59 -39.44 -36.72
CA PRO A 134 -6.28 -38.98 -37.19
C PRO A 134 -6.43 -37.87 -38.23
N ALA A 135 -5.63 -36.80 -38.16
CA ALA A 135 -5.72 -35.66 -39.09
C ALA A 135 -5.61 -36.08 -40.56
N ARG A 136 -4.82 -37.12 -40.85
CA ARG A 136 -4.72 -37.73 -42.19
C ARG A 136 -6.06 -38.27 -42.69
N ALA A 137 -6.90 -38.82 -41.82
CA ALA A 137 -8.23 -39.32 -42.17
C ALA A 137 -9.21 -38.19 -42.56
N LEU A 138 -8.91 -36.93 -42.25
CA LEU A 138 -9.73 -35.77 -42.62
C LEU A 138 -9.28 -35.05 -43.89
N ARG A 139 -8.16 -35.46 -44.51
CA ARG A 139 -7.65 -34.80 -45.71
C ARG A 139 -8.46 -35.20 -46.96
N PRO A 140 -8.78 -34.25 -47.86
CA PRO A 140 -9.60 -34.53 -49.04
C PRO A 140 -8.95 -35.52 -50.01
N ASP A 141 -7.61 -35.62 -50.02
CA ASP A 141 -6.81 -36.51 -50.87
C ASP A 141 -6.66 -37.94 -50.31
N THR A 142 -7.14 -38.21 -49.10
CA THR A 142 -7.07 -39.55 -48.49
C THR A 142 -8.22 -40.43 -48.98
N ALA A 143 -7.91 -41.65 -49.43
CA ALA A 143 -8.89 -42.63 -49.88
C ALA A 143 -9.72 -43.16 -48.70
N ASP A 144 -11.00 -43.45 -48.93
CA ASP A 144 -11.93 -43.82 -47.84
C ASP A 144 -11.54 -45.13 -47.15
N ALA A 145 -11.02 -46.11 -47.91
CA ALA A 145 -10.47 -47.35 -47.35
C ALA A 145 -9.24 -47.11 -46.46
N GLU A 146 -8.39 -46.15 -46.82
CA GLU A 146 -7.22 -45.77 -46.02
C GLU A 146 -7.65 -45.03 -44.75
N ALA A 147 -8.58 -44.08 -44.84
CA ALA A 147 -9.12 -43.35 -43.71
C ALA A 147 -9.82 -44.29 -42.70
N ASN A 148 -10.62 -45.25 -43.19
CA ASN A 148 -11.30 -46.22 -42.32
C ASN A 148 -10.32 -47.11 -41.57
N ARG A 149 -9.21 -47.51 -42.20
CA ARG A 149 -8.13 -48.26 -41.56
C ARG A 149 -7.40 -47.43 -40.51
N LEU A 150 -7.11 -46.15 -40.80
CA LEU A 150 -6.49 -45.24 -39.84
C LEU A 150 -7.37 -45.08 -38.59
N ILE A 151 -8.68 -44.86 -38.78
CA ILE A 151 -9.63 -44.71 -37.66
C ILE A 151 -9.79 -46.02 -36.87
N ALA A 152 -9.79 -47.18 -37.55
CA ALA A 152 -9.90 -48.47 -36.88
C ALA A 152 -8.67 -48.83 -36.01
N ASN A 153 -7.52 -48.21 -36.27
CA ASN A 153 -6.30 -48.40 -35.49
C ASN A 153 -6.21 -47.46 -34.26
N GLU A 154 -7.10 -46.48 -34.15
CA GLU A 154 -7.16 -45.58 -33.00
C GLU A 154 -8.06 -46.15 -31.90
N ASN A 155 -7.72 -45.86 -30.64
CA ASN A 155 -8.59 -46.15 -29.51
C ASN A 155 -9.54 -44.95 -29.23
N PRO A 156 -10.86 -45.07 -29.46
CA PRO A 156 -11.79 -43.98 -29.20
C PRO A 156 -12.04 -43.72 -27.70
N ASP A 157 -11.64 -44.62 -26.80
CA ASP A 157 -11.95 -44.53 -25.36
C ASP A 157 -11.44 -43.22 -24.74
N ALA A 158 -10.26 -42.74 -25.14
CA ALA A 158 -9.72 -41.49 -24.63
C ALA A 158 -10.64 -40.31 -24.96
N PHE A 159 -11.15 -40.23 -26.20
CA PHE A 159 -12.09 -39.20 -26.61
C PHE A 159 -13.44 -39.35 -25.92
N LEU A 160 -13.97 -40.58 -25.83
CA LEU A 160 -15.24 -40.85 -25.13
C LEU A 160 -15.17 -40.50 -23.64
N ASN A 161 -14.04 -40.74 -22.97
CA ASN A 161 -13.84 -40.41 -21.57
C ASN A 161 -13.82 -38.88 -21.35
N LEU A 162 -13.11 -38.13 -22.20
CA LEU A 162 -13.12 -36.66 -22.14
C LEU A 162 -14.49 -36.09 -22.48
N LEU A 163 -15.18 -36.65 -23.49
CA LEU A 163 -16.53 -36.24 -23.84
C LEU A 163 -17.53 -36.58 -22.72
N THR A 164 -17.36 -37.71 -22.03
CA THR A 164 -18.16 -38.06 -20.85
C THR A 164 -17.93 -37.04 -19.72
N ARG A 165 -16.67 -36.65 -19.47
CA ARG A 165 -16.34 -35.68 -18.43
C ARG A 165 -16.94 -34.30 -18.70
N VAL A 166 -16.85 -33.78 -19.93
CA VAL A 166 -17.50 -32.50 -20.28
C VAL A 166 -19.03 -32.60 -20.16
N CYS A 167 -19.62 -33.75 -20.55
CA CYS A 167 -21.06 -33.99 -20.41
C CYS A 167 -21.53 -34.17 -18.97
N ALA A 168 -20.63 -34.49 -18.04
CA ALA A 168 -20.92 -34.67 -16.63
C ALA A 168 -20.85 -33.35 -15.82
N ALA A 169 -20.61 -32.21 -16.48
CA ALA A 169 -20.59 -30.91 -15.81
C ALA A 169 -21.94 -30.63 -15.11
N ASP A 170 -21.85 -30.31 -13.81
CA ASP A 170 -22.99 -30.00 -12.95
C ASP A 170 -23.05 -28.50 -12.64
N ALA A 171 -24.13 -28.10 -11.96
CA ALA A 171 -24.29 -26.73 -11.48
C ALA A 171 -23.10 -26.30 -10.62
N PRO A 172 -22.65 -25.05 -10.70
CA PRO A 172 -21.64 -24.54 -9.79
C PRO A 172 -22.20 -24.53 -8.36
N ALA A 173 -21.83 -25.51 -7.55
CA ALA A 173 -22.23 -25.61 -6.15
C ALA A 173 -21.16 -24.96 -5.27
N ALA A 174 -21.44 -23.74 -4.81
CA ALA A 174 -20.58 -23.04 -3.86
C ALA A 174 -20.54 -23.81 -2.53
N ARG A 175 -19.35 -23.89 -1.94
CA ARG A 175 -19.11 -24.64 -0.67
C ARG A 175 -19.25 -23.73 0.54
N ASP A 176 -18.93 -22.47 0.35
CA ASP A 176 -18.95 -21.37 1.29
C ASP A 176 -19.06 -20.05 0.50
N ALA A 177 -19.17 -18.94 1.24
CA ALA A 177 -19.26 -17.60 0.69
C ALA A 177 -18.03 -17.19 -0.15
N GLU A 178 -16.81 -17.56 0.27
CA GLU A 178 -15.58 -17.28 -0.46
C GLU A 178 -15.61 -17.96 -1.84
N HIS A 179 -15.94 -19.26 -1.88
CA HIS A 179 -16.07 -19.99 -3.14
C HIS A 179 -17.21 -19.43 -4.00
N LEU A 180 -18.33 -18.98 -3.42
CA LEU A 180 -19.38 -18.29 -4.18
C LEU A 180 -18.86 -17.00 -4.81
N ALA A 181 -18.10 -16.19 -4.06
CA ALA A 181 -17.53 -14.94 -4.56
C ALA A 181 -16.59 -15.19 -5.75
N GLN A 182 -15.76 -16.23 -5.67
CA GLN A 182 -14.89 -16.68 -6.77
C GLN A 182 -15.71 -17.11 -8.00
N LEU A 183 -16.73 -17.95 -7.82
CA LEU A 183 -17.60 -18.42 -8.92
C LEU A 183 -18.32 -17.25 -9.59
N LEU A 184 -18.85 -16.32 -8.78
CA LEU A 184 -19.53 -15.11 -9.26
C LEU A 184 -18.55 -14.18 -10.01
N ALA A 185 -17.31 -14.05 -9.54
CA ALA A 185 -16.26 -13.29 -10.20
C ALA A 185 -15.89 -13.86 -11.57
N HIS A 186 -15.78 -15.18 -11.71
CA HIS A 186 -15.58 -15.82 -13.02
C HIS A 186 -16.73 -15.55 -13.98
N SER A 187 -17.98 -15.71 -13.52
CA SER A 187 -19.16 -15.35 -14.32
C SER A 187 -19.14 -13.87 -14.73
N ALA A 188 -18.77 -12.97 -13.82
CA ALA A 188 -18.66 -11.54 -14.10
C ALA A 188 -17.53 -11.24 -15.09
N ARG A 189 -16.38 -11.94 -15.02
CA ARG A 189 -15.29 -11.80 -16.01
C ARG A 189 -15.72 -12.24 -17.40
N LEU A 190 -16.49 -13.32 -17.49
CA LEU A 190 -17.09 -13.77 -18.75
C LEU A 190 -17.99 -12.68 -19.34
N VAL A 191 -18.92 -12.13 -18.54
CA VAL A 191 -19.77 -11.00 -18.97
C VAL A 191 -18.94 -9.81 -19.41
N ARG A 192 -17.95 -9.38 -18.61
CA ARG A 192 -17.06 -8.25 -18.94
C ARG A 192 -16.38 -8.46 -20.28
N GLY A 193 -15.80 -9.64 -20.51
CA GLY A 193 -15.09 -9.95 -21.76
C GLY A 193 -16.02 -10.03 -22.97
N ILE A 194 -17.26 -10.47 -22.82
CA ILE A 194 -18.26 -10.47 -23.92
C ILE A 194 -18.66 -9.04 -24.27
N VAL A 195 -18.99 -8.23 -23.24
CA VAL A 195 -19.39 -6.83 -23.44
C VAL A 195 -18.26 -6.03 -24.12
N GLN A 196 -17.00 -6.20 -23.69
CA GLN A 196 -15.86 -5.50 -24.31
C GLN A 196 -15.71 -5.80 -25.80
N ASP A 197 -15.77 -7.08 -26.17
CA ASP A 197 -15.65 -7.46 -27.58
C ASP A 197 -16.85 -6.99 -28.39
N ARG A 198 -18.06 -7.05 -27.83
CA ARG A 198 -19.25 -6.57 -28.52
C ARG A 198 -19.22 -5.06 -28.75
N LEU A 199 -18.71 -4.29 -27.79
CA LEU A 199 -18.46 -2.86 -27.97
C LEU A 199 -17.42 -2.60 -29.04
N ALA A 200 -16.33 -3.37 -29.08
CA ALA A 200 -15.31 -3.26 -30.12
C ALA A 200 -15.87 -3.52 -31.53
N GLU A 201 -16.75 -4.53 -31.68
CA GLU A 201 -17.46 -4.79 -32.94
C GLU A 201 -18.41 -3.65 -33.32
N LEU A 202 -19.24 -3.18 -32.38
CA LEU A 202 -20.18 -2.09 -32.62
C LEU A 202 -19.46 -0.78 -32.99
N HIS A 203 -18.29 -0.53 -32.41
CA HIS A 203 -17.40 0.55 -32.80
C HIS A 203 -16.85 0.38 -34.23
N ALA A 204 -16.43 -0.83 -34.60
CA ALA A 204 -15.96 -1.13 -35.96
C ALA A 204 -17.08 -1.00 -37.00
N GLU A 205 -18.30 -1.38 -36.64
CA GLU A 205 -19.53 -1.24 -37.44
C GLU A 205 -20.05 0.20 -37.51
N GLN A 206 -19.53 1.11 -36.65
CA GLN A 206 -20.05 2.47 -36.46
C GLN A 206 -21.54 2.50 -36.06
N ASN A 207 -21.97 1.50 -35.28
CA ASN A 207 -23.36 1.32 -34.89
C ASN A 207 -23.68 1.90 -33.50
N ASP A 208 -23.59 3.23 -33.39
CA ASP A 208 -23.85 3.93 -32.13
C ASP A 208 -25.30 3.78 -31.64
N ARG A 209 -26.24 3.33 -32.48
CA ARG A 209 -27.66 3.16 -32.13
C ARG A 209 -27.98 1.83 -31.46
N ALA A 210 -27.04 0.88 -31.42
CA ALA A 210 -27.25 -0.38 -30.73
C ALA A 210 -27.61 -0.17 -29.24
N ALA A 211 -28.47 -1.02 -28.69
CA ALA A 211 -28.95 -0.89 -27.32
C ALA A 211 -27.79 -0.82 -26.31
N LEU A 212 -26.82 -1.74 -26.42
CA LEU A 212 -25.62 -1.75 -25.58
C LEU A 212 -24.80 -0.45 -25.68
N MET A 213 -24.70 0.14 -26.87
CA MET A 213 -24.02 1.43 -27.09
C MET A 213 -24.77 2.60 -26.44
N GLN A 214 -26.11 2.59 -26.47
CA GLN A 214 -26.93 3.58 -25.79
C GLN A 214 -26.80 3.46 -24.27
N VAL A 215 -26.80 2.24 -23.72
CA VAL A 215 -26.56 1.98 -22.28
C VAL A 215 -25.17 2.45 -21.88
N ARG A 216 -24.14 2.11 -22.66
CA ARG A 216 -22.77 2.60 -22.44
C ARG A 216 -22.72 4.13 -22.41
N LYS A 217 -23.35 4.78 -23.38
CA LYS A 217 -23.39 6.24 -23.46
C LYS A 217 -24.11 6.85 -22.25
N GLU A 218 -25.21 6.24 -21.81
CA GLU A 218 -25.93 6.66 -20.60
C GLU A 218 -25.03 6.58 -19.36
N PHE A 219 -24.34 5.46 -19.16
CA PHE A 219 -23.41 5.29 -18.03
C PHE A 219 -22.28 6.32 -18.09
N ARG A 220 -21.74 6.62 -19.27
CA ARG A 220 -20.70 7.64 -19.44
C ARG A 220 -21.22 9.04 -19.11
N ASP A 221 -22.33 9.42 -19.71
CA ASP A 221 -22.79 10.81 -19.70
C ASP A 221 -23.48 11.15 -18.36
N VAL A 222 -24.01 10.15 -17.65
CA VAL A 222 -24.82 10.35 -16.44
C VAL A 222 -24.16 9.80 -15.16
N LEU A 223 -23.52 8.62 -15.18
CA LEU A 223 -22.89 8.01 -13.99
C LEU A 223 -21.40 8.33 -13.84
N TYR A 224 -20.68 8.39 -14.95
CA TYR A 224 -19.23 8.53 -15.01
C TYR A 224 -18.82 9.72 -15.87
N ALA A 225 -19.43 10.88 -15.62
CA ALA A 225 -19.11 12.12 -16.35
C ALA A 225 -17.63 12.54 -16.17
N HIS A 226 -16.97 12.03 -15.12
CA HIS A 226 -15.54 12.19 -14.81
C HIS A 226 -14.90 10.81 -14.53
N PRO A 227 -14.69 9.95 -15.56
CA PRO A 227 -14.17 8.60 -15.36
C PRO A 227 -12.77 8.58 -14.73
N GLU A 228 -12.02 9.66 -14.84
CA GLU A 228 -10.69 9.84 -14.23
C GLU A 228 -10.75 9.87 -12.71
N ALA A 229 -11.86 10.34 -12.11
CA ALA A 229 -12.08 10.29 -10.66
C ALA A 229 -12.18 8.84 -10.16
N GLY A 230 -12.63 7.93 -11.01
CA GLY A 230 -12.61 6.48 -10.78
C GLY A 230 -11.31 5.79 -11.20
N GLY A 231 -10.24 6.52 -11.56
CA GLY A 231 -8.95 5.95 -11.94
C GLY A 231 -8.86 5.40 -13.37
N TYR A 232 -9.77 5.79 -14.27
CA TYR A 232 -9.76 5.42 -15.68
C TYR A 232 -9.45 6.60 -16.58
N SER A 233 -8.64 6.39 -17.62
CA SER A 233 -8.51 7.40 -18.67
C SER A 233 -9.85 7.58 -19.40
N ALA A 234 -10.22 8.81 -19.76
CA ALA A 234 -11.35 9.06 -20.65
C ALA A 234 -11.29 8.26 -21.97
N ASN A 235 -10.09 7.87 -22.40
CA ASN A 235 -9.88 7.06 -23.61
C ASN A 235 -10.13 5.55 -23.42
N ASP A 236 -10.33 5.07 -22.19
CA ASP A 236 -10.53 3.65 -21.85
C ASP A 236 -11.87 3.38 -21.15
N PHE A 237 -12.90 4.15 -21.52
CA PHE A 237 -14.22 4.06 -20.89
C PHE A 237 -14.88 2.68 -21.05
N ASP A 238 -14.60 1.96 -22.14
CA ASP A 238 -15.18 0.63 -22.40
C ASP A 238 -14.78 -0.38 -21.33
N THR A 239 -13.55 -0.29 -20.84
CA THR A 239 -13.04 -1.15 -19.78
C THR A 239 -13.75 -0.85 -18.45
N LEU A 240 -13.90 0.43 -18.09
CA LEU A 240 -14.67 0.84 -16.91
C LEU A 240 -16.13 0.38 -17.02
N PHE A 241 -16.78 0.70 -18.14
CA PHE A 241 -18.18 0.37 -18.37
C PHE A 241 -18.43 -1.14 -18.31
N SER A 242 -17.61 -1.94 -18.99
CA SER A 242 -17.79 -3.40 -19.01
C SER A 242 -17.57 -4.02 -17.63
N ALA A 243 -16.64 -3.48 -16.84
CA ALA A 243 -16.41 -3.91 -15.47
C ALA A 243 -17.57 -3.50 -14.53
N ALA A 244 -18.09 -2.28 -14.66
CA ALA A 244 -19.24 -1.80 -13.92
C ALA A 244 -20.52 -2.58 -14.28
N PHE A 245 -20.75 -2.83 -15.58
CA PHE A 245 -21.85 -3.65 -16.09
C PHE A 245 -21.87 -5.02 -15.41
N ALA A 246 -20.73 -5.73 -15.45
CA ALA A 246 -20.64 -7.08 -14.91
C ALA A 246 -20.86 -7.16 -13.39
N GLN A 247 -20.30 -6.20 -12.63
CA GLN A 247 -20.48 -6.14 -11.18
C GLN A 247 -21.92 -5.78 -10.79
N THR A 248 -22.52 -4.79 -11.47
CA THR A 248 -23.90 -4.38 -11.22
C THR A 248 -24.87 -5.53 -11.46
N LEU A 249 -24.66 -6.27 -12.56
CA LEU A 249 -25.46 -7.46 -12.87
C LEU A 249 -25.29 -8.54 -11.79
N ALA A 250 -24.05 -8.86 -11.41
CA ALA A 250 -23.74 -9.90 -10.43
C ALA A 250 -24.37 -9.61 -9.05
N PHE A 251 -24.09 -8.44 -8.47
CA PHE A 251 -24.58 -8.09 -7.14
C PHE A 251 -26.07 -7.71 -7.14
N GLY A 252 -26.57 -7.12 -8.24
CA GLY A 252 -27.99 -6.84 -8.39
C GLY A 252 -28.84 -8.13 -8.43
N LEU A 253 -28.41 -9.15 -9.18
CA LEU A 253 -29.07 -10.46 -9.19
C LEU A 253 -28.99 -11.16 -7.83
N LEU A 254 -27.81 -11.12 -7.17
CA LEU A 254 -27.64 -11.70 -5.84
C LEU A 254 -28.55 -11.03 -4.79
N LEU A 255 -28.69 -9.70 -4.85
CA LEU A 255 -29.57 -8.95 -3.97
C LEU A 255 -31.05 -9.35 -4.15
N VAL A 256 -31.51 -9.56 -5.39
CA VAL A 256 -32.87 -10.06 -5.64
C VAL A 256 -33.03 -11.49 -5.13
N ARG A 257 -32.03 -12.35 -5.36
CA ARG A 257 -32.06 -13.77 -4.92
C ARG A 257 -32.23 -13.90 -3.41
N GLU A 258 -31.50 -13.09 -2.65
CA GLU A 258 -31.60 -13.04 -1.19
C GLU A 258 -32.91 -12.37 -0.74
N GLY A 259 -33.30 -11.27 -1.37
CA GLY A 259 -34.50 -10.52 -0.99
C GLY A 259 -35.81 -11.29 -1.20
N THR A 260 -35.82 -12.27 -2.11
CA THR A 260 -37.02 -13.06 -2.49
C THR A 260 -37.00 -14.51 -2.03
N ASP A 261 -35.86 -15.01 -1.56
CA ASP A 261 -35.62 -16.43 -1.28
C ASP A 261 -36.01 -17.40 -2.43
N GLY A 262 -35.95 -16.92 -3.69
CA GLY A 262 -36.30 -17.70 -4.87
C GLY A 262 -35.37 -17.44 -6.06
N PRO A 263 -35.36 -18.34 -7.06
CA PRO A 263 -34.50 -18.20 -8.22
C PRO A 263 -34.77 -16.90 -9.01
N VAL A 264 -33.71 -16.35 -9.59
CA VAL A 264 -33.71 -15.14 -10.42
C VAL A 264 -33.70 -15.48 -11.90
N ASP A 265 -34.27 -14.57 -12.70
CA ASP A 265 -34.39 -14.65 -14.15
C ASP A 265 -34.11 -13.26 -14.78
N HIS A 266 -34.28 -13.13 -16.09
CA HIS A 266 -34.12 -11.85 -16.80
C HIS A 266 -35.12 -10.75 -16.33
N ARG A 267 -36.17 -11.12 -15.57
CA ARG A 267 -37.13 -10.19 -14.97
C ARG A 267 -36.91 -10.00 -13.47
N ALA A 268 -35.75 -10.39 -12.94
CA ALA A 268 -35.41 -10.24 -11.53
C ALA A 268 -35.57 -8.79 -11.04
N TRP A 269 -35.35 -7.79 -11.89
CA TRP A 269 -35.56 -6.39 -11.56
C TRP A 269 -36.99 -6.06 -11.07
N GLU A 270 -38.02 -6.79 -11.50
CA GLU A 270 -39.40 -6.58 -11.03
C GLU A 270 -39.58 -6.94 -9.55
N ARG A 271 -38.72 -7.82 -9.04
CA ARG A 271 -38.71 -8.30 -7.66
C ARG A 271 -37.60 -7.65 -6.83
N MET A 272 -36.90 -6.65 -7.37
CA MET A 272 -35.92 -5.87 -6.62
C MET A 272 -36.60 -5.23 -5.40
N PRO A 273 -36.02 -5.35 -4.18
CA PRO A 273 -36.58 -4.70 -2.99
C PRO A 273 -36.81 -3.19 -3.21
N GLU A 274 -37.89 -2.64 -2.61
CA GLU A 274 -38.31 -1.24 -2.83
C GLU A 274 -37.31 -0.22 -2.32
N GLU A 275 -36.49 -0.60 -1.36
CA GLU A 275 -35.42 0.21 -0.79
C GLU A 275 -34.22 0.45 -1.75
N HIS A 276 -34.20 -0.17 -2.94
CA HIS A 276 -33.12 -0.09 -3.93
C HIS A 276 -33.56 0.41 -5.32
N PRO A 277 -34.12 1.62 -5.44
CA PRO A 277 -34.73 2.10 -6.69
C PRO A 277 -33.74 2.25 -7.85
N LEU A 278 -32.51 2.75 -7.61
CA LEU A 278 -31.51 2.87 -8.67
C LEU A 278 -31.04 1.49 -9.15
N MET A 279 -30.84 0.53 -8.23
CA MET A 279 -30.45 -0.84 -8.60
C MET A 279 -31.53 -1.53 -9.44
N ARG A 280 -32.82 -1.28 -9.13
CA ARG A 280 -33.95 -1.74 -9.94
C ARG A 280 -33.86 -1.20 -11.37
N THR A 281 -33.63 0.10 -11.51
CA THR A 281 -33.50 0.77 -12.82
C THR A 281 -32.29 0.25 -13.59
N ALA A 282 -31.13 0.14 -12.95
CA ALA A 282 -29.92 -0.40 -13.57
C ALA A 282 -30.15 -1.84 -14.03
N LEU A 283 -30.63 -2.74 -13.15
CA LEU A 283 -30.85 -4.14 -13.49
C LEU A 283 -31.88 -4.31 -14.61
N ARG A 284 -32.92 -3.47 -14.66
CA ARG A 284 -33.90 -3.45 -15.76
C ARG A 284 -33.24 -3.15 -17.11
N VAL A 285 -32.32 -2.19 -17.16
CA VAL A 285 -31.59 -1.80 -18.38
C VAL A 285 -30.65 -2.90 -18.83
N LEU A 286 -29.89 -3.47 -17.89
CA LEU A 286 -28.93 -4.54 -18.16
C LEU A 286 -29.62 -5.85 -18.61
N SER A 287 -30.92 -5.99 -18.31
CA SER A 287 -31.74 -7.17 -18.64
C SER A 287 -32.72 -6.94 -19.81
N MET A 288 -32.55 -5.85 -20.57
CA MET A 288 -33.32 -5.64 -21.81
C MET A 288 -33.03 -6.75 -22.82
N GLU A 289 -34.04 -7.17 -23.59
CA GLU A 289 -33.92 -8.33 -24.49
C GLU A 289 -32.75 -8.16 -25.49
N GLU A 290 -32.59 -6.97 -26.05
CA GLU A 290 -31.51 -6.66 -26.99
C GLU A 290 -30.12 -6.72 -26.31
N VAL A 291 -30.02 -6.28 -25.05
CA VAL A 291 -28.77 -6.33 -24.28
C VAL A 291 -28.46 -7.76 -23.85
N VAL A 292 -29.46 -8.53 -23.42
CA VAL A 292 -29.32 -9.95 -23.07
C VAL A 292 -28.88 -10.76 -24.30
N GLN A 293 -29.36 -10.41 -25.50
CA GLN A 293 -28.91 -11.03 -26.75
C GLN A 293 -27.42 -10.75 -27.04
N ASP A 294 -26.97 -9.51 -26.81
CA ASP A 294 -25.56 -9.09 -26.95
C ASP A 294 -24.63 -9.77 -25.92
N VAL A 295 -25.09 -9.96 -24.67
CA VAL A 295 -24.32 -10.65 -23.61
C VAL A 295 -24.36 -12.17 -23.77
N GLY A 296 -25.48 -12.71 -24.29
CA GLY A 296 -25.68 -14.13 -24.59
C GLY A 296 -25.41 -15.05 -23.40
N ILE A 297 -24.58 -16.07 -23.65
CA ILE A 297 -24.18 -17.10 -22.67
C ILE A 297 -23.63 -16.53 -21.36
N GLY A 298 -23.00 -15.35 -21.37
CA GLY A 298 -22.51 -14.72 -20.15
C GLY A 298 -23.63 -14.46 -19.15
N PHE A 299 -24.81 -14.09 -19.63
CA PHE A 299 -25.99 -13.84 -18.80
C PHE A 299 -26.55 -15.14 -18.22
N ASP A 300 -26.63 -16.19 -19.05
CA ASP A 300 -27.11 -17.51 -18.61
C ASP A 300 -26.20 -18.12 -17.53
N VAL A 301 -24.88 -18.03 -17.73
CA VAL A 301 -23.89 -18.49 -16.75
C VAL A 301 -23.96 -17.67 -15.46
N MET A 302 -24.22 -16.37 -15.55
CA MET A 302 -24.43 -15.51 -14.36
C MET A 302 -25.68 -15.94 -13.59
N LEU A 303 -26.82 -16.13 -14.27
CA LEU A 303 -28.06 -16.61 -13.65
C LEU A 303 -27.87 -17.99 -13.01
N ASP A 304 -27.18 -18.91 -13.69
CA ASP A 304 -26.93 -20.25 -13.16
C ASP A 304 -26.08 -20.19 -11.88
N THR A 305 -25.02 -19.37 -11.87
CA THR A 305 -24.18 -19.16 -10.67
C THR A 305 -24.99 -18.60 -9.50
N VAL A 306 -25.81 -17.57 -9.72
CA VAL A 306 -26.64 -16.97 -8.67
C VAL A 306 -27.76 -17.91 -8.20
N ASN A 307 -28.28 -18.77 -9.07
CA ASN A 307 -29.38 -19.67 -8.71
C ASN A 307 -28.94 -20.99 -8.05
N SER A 308 -27.67 -21.37 -8.20
CA SER A 308 -27.18 -22.70 -7.83
C SER A 308 -26.59 -22.80 -6.42
N PHE A 309 -26.41 -21.69 -5.70
CA PHE A 309 -25.89 -21.73 -4.34
C PHE A 309 -26.98 -22.03 -3.31
N ALA A 310 -26.56 -22.66 -2.21
CA ALA A 310 -27.41 -22.89 -1.03
C ALA A 310 -27.37 -21.66 -0.13
N ALA A 311 -28.50 -21.04 0.17
CA ALA A 311 -28.57 -19.75 0.90
C ALA A 311 -27.89 -19.83 2.29
N GLU A 312 -27.84 -21.01 2.89
CA GLU A 312 -27.22 -21.28 4.18
C GLU A 312 -25.72 -20.96 4.22
N ILE A 313 -25.02 -20.95 3.07
CA ILE A 313 -23.59 -20.62 3.03
C ILE A 313 -23.31 -19.13 3.28
N LEU A 314 -24.35 -18.28 3.16
CA LEU A 314 -24.31 -16.85 3.40
C LEU A 314 -24.83 -16.46 4.79
N ALA A 315 -25.43 -17.40 5.51
CA ALA A 315 -25.89 -17.17 6.87
C ALA A 315 -24.73 -17.00 7.86
N ILE A 316 -24.93 -16.13 8.86
CA ILE A 316 -23.96 -15.93 9.95
C ILE A 316 -23.66 -17.27 10.62
N ARG A 317 -22.37 -17.60 10.74
CA ARG A 317 -21.93 -18.88 11.31
C ARG A 317 -22.20 -18.94 12.82
N PRO A 318 -22.34 -20.15 13.42
CA PRO A 318 -22.54 -20.31 14.86
C PRO A 318 -21.42 -19.71 15.74
N ASP A 319 -20.22 -19.51 15.19
CA ASP A 319 -19.09 -18.84 15.85
C ASP A 319 -19.14 -17.30 15.75
N GLY A 320 -20.22 -16.74 15.21
CA GLY A 320 -20.45 -15.31 15.05
C GLY A 320 -19.75 -14.69 13.84
N ARG A 321 -19.06 -15.48 13.01
CA ARG A 321 -18.42 -14.95 11.79
C ARG A 321 -19.45 -14.68 10.71
N ASP A 322 -19.46 -13.44 10.22
CA ASP A 322 -20.21 -13.04 9.04
C ASP A 322 -19.46 -13.50 7.78
N PRO A 323 -20.00 -14.47 7.02
CA PRO A 323 -19.33 -14.97 5.82
C PRO A 323 -19.31 -13.95 4.67
N ILE A 324 -20.10 -12.88 4.75
CA ILE A 324 -20.15 -11.82 3.74
C ILE A 324 -19.09 -10.73 3.99
N LEU A 325 -18.46 -10.71 5.16
CA LEU A 325 -17.52 -9.66 5.57
C LEU A 325 -16.42 -9.37 4.54
N TYR A 326 -15.82 -10.43 3.99
CA TYR A 326 -14.75 -10.37 2.98
C TYR A 326 -15.23 -10.75 1.57
N PHE A 327 -16.53 -10.98 1.36
CA PHE A 327 -17.06 -11.52 0.09
C PHE A 327 -16.67 -10.68 -1.13
N TYR A 328 -16.75 -9.35 -1.02
CA TYR A 328 -16.32 -8.47 -2.11
C TYR A 328 -14.81 -8.48 -2.32
N GLU A 329 -14.04 -8.69 -1.25
CA GLU A 329 -12.59 -8.82 -1.34
C GLU A 329 -12.23 -10.08 -2.14
N ASP A 330 -12.82 -11.22 -1.77
CA ASP A 330 -12.66 -12.51 -2.44
C ASP A 330 -13.13 -12.45 -3.92
N PHE A 331 -14.24 -11.75 -4.16
CA PHE A 331 -14.73 -11.46 -5.51
C PHE A 331 -13.71 -10.64 -6.31
N LEU A 332 -13.21 -9.52 -5.75
CA LEU A 332 -12.27 -8.64 -6.47
C LEU A 332 -10.93 -9.31 -6.75
N GLU A 333 -10.43 -10.14 -5.83
CA GLU A 333 -9.20 -10.91 -6.07
C GLU A 333 -9.35 -11.79 -7.32
N THR A 334 -10.53 -12.36 -7.51
CA THR A 334 -10.84 -13.19 -8.68
C THR A 334 -11.42 -12.39 -9.85
N PHE A 335 -11.81 -11.11 -9.71
CA PHE A 335 -12.41 -10.33 -10.80
C PHE A 335 -11.43 -9.34 -11.42
N ASP A 336 -10.74 -8.56 -10.59
CA ASP A 336 -9.73 -7.57 -10.99
C ASP A 336 -8.74 -7.31 -9.82
N PRO A 337 -7.66 -8.10 -9.69
CA PRO A 337 -6.68 -7.92 -8.62
C PRO A 337 -6.05 -6.51 -8.58
N ALA A 338 -5.96 -5.86 -9.75
CA ALA A 338 -5.34 -4.54 -9.89
C ALA A 338 -6.31 -3.39 -9.55
N ALA A 339 -7.62 -3.66 -9.43
CA ALA A 339 -8.62 -2.66 -9.09
C ALA A 339 -8.33 -1.99 -7.73
N ARG A 340 -7.86 -2.76 -6.74
CA ARG A 340 -7.59 -2.25 -5.38
C ARG A 340 -6.55 -1.13 -5.39
N GLU A 341 -5.43 -1.34 -6.08
CA GLU A 341 -4.37 -0.34 -6.22
C GLU A 341 -4.83 0.84 -7.09
N ARG A 342 -5.55 0.57 -8.18
CA ARG A 342 -6.04 1.59 -9.12
C ARG A 342 -7.00 2.60 -8.49
N TYR A 343 -7.90 2.13 -7.63
CA TYR A 343 -8.88 2.99 -6.97
C TYR A 343 -8.36 3.62 -5.67
N GLY A 344 -7.22 3.15 -5.16
CA GLY A 344 -6.72 3.58 -3.85
C GLY A 344 -7.67 3.24 -2.70
N VAL A 345 -8.60 2.28 -2.91
CA VAL A 345 -9.61 1.87 -1.95
C VAL A 345 -9.17 0.57 -1.30
N TYR A 346 -8.76 0.65 -0.04
CA TYR A 346 -8.36 -0.48 0.78
C TYR A 346 -9.49 -0.87 1.72
N TYR A 347 -9.75 -2.17 1.84
CA TYR A 347 -10.68 -2.68 2.85
C TYR A 347 -10.21 -2.26 4.24
N THR A 348 -11.06 -1.55 4.97
CA THR A 348 -10.76 -1.12 6.33
C THR A 348 -10.87 -2.31 7.29
N PRO A 349 -9.80 -2.66 8.02
CA PRO A 349 -9.84 -3.75 9.00
C PRO A 349 -10.98 -3.57 10.00
N ILE A 350 -11.66 -4.67 10.35
CA ILE A 350 -12.85 -4.61 11.20
C ILE A 350 -12.53 -4.04 12.60
N GLU A 351 -11.32 -4.25 13.09
CA GLU A 351 -10.86 -3.70 14.37
C GLU A 351 -10.76 -2.17 14.33
N VAL A 352 -10.32 -1.59 13.21
CA VAL A 352 -10.31 -0.14 12.98
C VAL A 352 -11.74 0.39 12.95
N VAL A 353 -12.62 -0.27 12.19
CA VAL A 353 -14.03 0.13 12.03
C VAL A 353 -14.77 0.11 13.36
N ARG A 354 -14.64 -0.98 14.13
CA ARG A 354 -15.27 -1.12 15.45
C ARG A 354 -14.74 -0.09 16.43
N TYR A 355 -13.43 0.15 16.44
CA TYR A 355 -12.83 1.19 17.27
C TYR A 355 -13.38 2.57 16.93
N MET A 356 -13.37 2.97 15.65
CA MET A 356 -13.87 4.27 15.22
C MET A 356 -15.37 4.45 15.47
N ALA A 357 -16.18 3.40 15.27
CA ALA A 357 -17.60 3.42 15.61
C ALA A 357 -17.83 3.59 17.13
N GLY A 358 -17.01 2.92 17.95
CA GLY A 358 -17.01 3.10 19.41
C GLY A 358 -16.59 4.50 19.83
N ALA A 359 -15.53 5.04 19.22
CA ALA A 359 -15.04 6.40 19.50
C ALA A 359 -16.06 7.47 19.10
N LEU A 360 -16.72 7.31 17.95
CA LEU A 360 -17.79 8.18 17.51
C LEU A 360 -18.98 8.13 18.48
N ASP A 361 -19.44 6.93 18.84
CA ASP A 361 -20.54 6.72 19.79
C ASP A 361 -20.24 7.33 21.17
N ARG A 362 -19.00 7.20 21.66
CA ARG A 362 -18.53 7.88 22.87
C ARG A 362 -18.61 9.40 22.73
N ALA A 363 -18.00 9.98 21.70
CA ALA A 363 -17.98 11.43 21.51
C ALA A 363 -19.40 12.01 21.39
N LEU A 364 -20.31 11.32 20.71
CA LEU A 364 -21.72 11.71 20.64
C LEU A 364 -22.38 11.76 22.04
N ARG A 365 -22.11 10.80 22.92
CA ARG A 365 -22.66 10.78 24.28
C ARG A 365 -22.00 11.82 25.19
N GLU A 366 -20.68 11.79 25.27
CA GLU A 366 -19.90 12.53 26.26
C GLU A 366 -19.74 14.01 25.91
N ASN A 367 -19.61 14.34 24.62
CA ASN A 367 -19.39 15.71 24.15
C ASN A 367 -20.67 16.36 23.66
N LEU A 368 -21.43 15.66 22.80
CA LEU A 368 -22.66 16.24 22.24
C LEU A 368 -23.90 16.06 23.13
N ASN A 369 -23.79 15.35 24.25
CA ASN A 369 -24.89 15.07 25.18
C ASN A 369 -26.10 14.38 24.50
N THR A 370 -25.83 13.42 23.61
CA THR A 370 -26.86 12.60 22.93
C THR A 370 -26.94 11.19 23.51
N GLN A 371 -27.89 10.39 23.06
CA GLN A 371 -27.92 8.94 23.32
C GLN A 371 -26.92 8.13 22.46
N GLY A 372 -25.85 8.76 21.97
CA GLY A 372 -24.88 8.15 21.07
C GLY A 372 -25.46 7.85 19.69
N LEU A 373 -25.06 6.74 19.09
CA LEU A 373 -25.56 6.32 17.77
C LEU A 373 -27.07 5.98 17.75
N GLN A 374 -27.65 5.71 18.92
CA GLN A 374 -29.07 5.40 19.09
C GLN A 374 -29.96 6.65 19.07
N ASP A 375 -29.38 7.84 19.25
CA ASP A 375 -30.16 9.08 19.31
C ASP A 375 -30.84 9.37 17.96
N PRO A 376 -32.16 9.61 17.94
CA PRO A 376 -32.90 9.86 16.71
C PRO A 376 -32.50 11.16 16.00
N ASN A 377 -31.85 12.10 16.69
CA ASN A 377 -31.37 13.35 16.11
C ASN A 377 -29.96 13.24 15.54
N VAL A 378 -29.26 12.12 15.73
CA VAL A 378 -27.93 11.89 15.17
C VAL A 378 -28.05 11.33 13.77
N THR A 379 -27.77 12.20 12.81
CA THR A 379 -27.61 11.90 11.38
C THR A 379 -26.14 11.61 11.07
N ILE A 380 -25.91 10.56 10.29
CA ILE A 380 -24.59 9.98 10.06
C ILE A 380 -24.29 9.96 8.56
N LEU A 381 -23.10 10.38 8.16
CA LEU A 381 -22.63 10.31 6.78
C LEU A 381 -21.28 9.60 6.69
N ASP A 382 -21.18 8.66 5.76
CA ASP A 382 -19.91 8.17 5.24
C ASP A 382 -19.67 8.73 3.82
N PRO A 383 -18.77 9.73 3.66
CA PRO A 383 -18.59 10.41 2.39
C PRO A 383 -17.80 9.59 1.35
N ALA A 384 -17.23 8.44 1.73
CA ALA A 384 -16.50 7.56 0.83
C ALA A 384 -16.76 6.11 1.24
N THR A 385 -18.02 5.70 1.11
CA THR A 385 -18.52 4.54 1.85
C THR A 385 -18.00 3.20 1.35
N GLY A 386 -17.48 3.14 0.11
CA GLY A 386 -16.97 1.92 -0.47
C GLY A 386 -18.03 0.84 -0.46
N THR A 387 -17.74 -0.25 0.25
CA THR A 387 -18.65 -1.38 0.43
C THR A 387 -19.56 -1.24 1.66
N GLY A 388 -19.69 -0.04 2.23
CA GLY A 388 -20.55 0.24 3.38
C GLY A 388 -19.98 -0.19 4.73
N THR A 389 -18.67 -0.40 4.84
CA THR A 389 -18.06 -1.03 6.04
C THR A 389 -18.29 -0.23 7.33
N PHE A 390 -18.16 1.11 7.31
CA PHE A 390 -18.43 1.92 8.52
C PHE A 390 -19.92 1.97 8.87
N LEU A 391 -20.78 2.10 7.86
CA LEU A 391 -22.23 2.05 8.04
C LEU A 391 -22.66 0.70 8.66
N LEU A 392 -22.08 -0.40 8.19
CA LEU A 392 -22.30 -1.72 8.77
C LEU A 392 -21.78 -1.80 10.22
N GLY A 393 -20.56 -1.33 10.49
CA GLY A 393 -19.99 -1.33 11.84
C GLY A 393 -20.84 -0.54 12.86
N ILE A 394 -21.44 0.56 12.41
CA ILE A 394 -22.40 1.35 13.21
C ILE A 394 -23.68 0.54 13.47
N ALA A 395 -24.25 -0.07 12.44
CA ALA A 395 -25.44 -0.93 12.59
C ALA A 395 -25.18 -2.11 13.53
N GLU A 396 -24.03 -2.78 13.41
CA GLU A 396 -23.61 -3.86 14.31
C GLU A 396 -23.54 -3.38 15.76
N ARG A 397 -22.93 -2.22 16.00
CA ARG A 397 -22.80 -1.65 17.34
C ARG A 397 -24.15 -1.31 17.95
N VAL A 398 -25.01 -0.60 17.21
CA VAL A 398 -26.37 -0.25 17.66
C VAL A 398 -27.17 -1.51 17.98
N ARG A 399 -27.14 -2.51 17.09
CA ARG A 399 -27.81 -3.79 17.31
C ARG A 399 -27.32 -4.44 18.60
N ASN A 400 -26.02 -4.62 18.77
CA ASN A 400 -25.46 -5.31 19.94
C ASN A 400 -25.81 -4.60 21.25
N GLN A 401 -25.76 -3.26 21.27
CA GLN A 401 -26.11 -2.46 22.45
C GLN A 401 -27.60 -2.59 22.80
N VAL A 402 -28.49 -2.45 21.81
CA VAL A 402 -29.95 -2.52 22.04
C VAL A 402 -30.38 -3.95 22.34
N GLU A 403 -29.82 -4.95 21.68
CA GLU A 403 -30.12 -6.37 21.92
C GLU A 403 -29.72 -6.77 23.34
N ALA A 404 -28.56 -6.33 23.82
CA ALA A 404 -28.12 -6.58 25.19
C ALA A 404 -28.98 -5.85 26.25
N ALA A 405 -29.50 -4.67 25.93
CA ALA A 405 -30.27 -3.85 26.87
C ALA A 405 -31.78 -4.16 26.88
N ASN A 406 -32.35 -4.45 25.71
CA ASN A 406 -33.79 -4.47 25.48
C ASN A 406 -34.28 -5.72 24.74
N GLY A 407 -33.40 -6.51 24.13
CA GLY A 407 -33.73 -7.73 23.40
C GLY A 407 -33.78 -7.55 21.88
N PRO A 408 -33.94 -8.67 21.13
CA PRO A 408 -33.78 -8.69 19.68
C PRO A 408 -34.87 -7.92 18.91
N VAL A 409 -36.09 -7.82 19.45
CA VAL A 409 -37.20 -7.11 18.81
C VAL A 409 -36.92 -5.60 18.75
N GLU A 410 -36.52 -5.02 19.87
CA GLU A 410 -36.16 -3.61 19.99
C GLU A 410 -34.91 -3.28 19.15
N ALA A 411 -33.94 -4.21 19.07
CA ALA A 411 -32.77 -4.05 18.22
C ALA A 411 -33.16 -3.93 16.73
N ARG A 412 -34.13 -4.74 16.26
CA ARG A 412 -34.67 -4.63 14.90
C ARG A 412 -35.30 -3.26 14.64
N MET A 413 -36.09 -2.74 15.58
CA MET A 413 -36.69 -1.42 15.44
C MET A 413 -35.64 -0.31 15.40
N ALA A 414 -34.64 -0.38 16.28
CA ALA A 414 -33.53 0.58 16.32
C ALA A 414 -32.73 0.58 15.01
N LEU A 415 -32.50 -0.59 14.40
CA LEU A 415 -31.84 -0.71 13.10
C LEU A 415 -32.63 -0.06 11.96
N ARG A 416 -33.95 -0.24 11.91
CA ARG A 416 -34.80 0.43 10.92
C ARG A 416 -34.79 1.94 11.10
N ASP A 417 -34.87 2.41 12.34
CA ASP A 417 -34.89 3.84 12.62
C ASP A 417 -33.52 4.46 12.32
N LEU A 418 -32.43 3.75 12.60
CA LEU A 418 -31.06 4.11 12.21
C LEU A 418 -30.91 4.22 10.69
N ALA A 419 -31.46 3.28 9.92
CA ALA A 419 -31.38 3.26 8.46
C ALA A 419 -31.98 4.52 7.78
N ARG A 420 -32.91 5.23 8.46
CA ARG A 420 -33.51 6.48 7.96
C ARG A 420 -32.60 7.70 8.03
N ARG A 421 -31.54 7.63 8.82
CA ARG A 421 -30.66 8.75 9.20
C ARG A 421 -29.17 8.40 9.02
N MET A 422 -28.90 7.33 8.28
CA MET A 422 -27.56 6.96 7.81
C MET A 422 -27.46 7.19 6.32
N PHE A 423 -26.41 7.90 5.92
CA PHE A 423 -26.12 8.25 4.55
C PHE A 423 -24.72 7.76 4.16
N GLY A 424 -24.56 7.37 2.90
CA GLY A 424 -23.28 6.98 2.34
C GLY A 424 -23.14 7.52 0.92
N PHE A 425 -21.97 8.02 0.55
CA PHE A 425 -21.66 8.40 -0.82
C PHE A 425 -20.60 7.47 -1.38
N GLU A 426 -20.84 6.97 -2.59
CA GLU A 426 -19.90 6.13 -3.31
C GLU A 426 -19.84 6.57 -4.77
N LEU A 427 -18.63 6.61 -5.33
CA LEU A 427 -18.40 7.02 -6.71
C LEU A 427 -18.58 5.86 -7.70
N LEU A 428 -18.23 4.64 -7.29
CA LEU A 428 -18.19 3.47 -8.15
C LEU A 428 -19.44 2.59 -7.96
N VAL A 429 -20.13 2.29 -9.08
CA VAL A 429 -21.34 1.44 -9.09
C VAL A 429 -21.12 0.06 -8.43
N GLY A 430 -19.94 -0.56 -8.63
CA GLY A 430 -19.62 -1.87 -8.05
C GLY A 430 -19.66 -1.87 -6.51
N PRO A 431 -18.77 -1.11 -5.84
CA PRO A 431 -18.83 -0.90 -4.38
C PRO A 431 -20.20 -0.41 -3.89
N TYR A 432 -20.87 0.48 -4.63
CA TYR A 432 -22.24 0.93 -4.32
C TYR A 432 -23.24 -0.23 -4.26
N ALA A 433 -23.20 -1.14 -5.22
CA ALA A 433 -24.07 -2.32 -5.26
C ALA A 433 -23.81 -3.26 -4.07
N VAL A 434 -22.53 -3.40 -3.72
CA VAL A 434 -22.08 -4.23 -2.59
C VAL A 434 -22.48 -3.62 -1.25
N ALA A 435 -22.38 -2.30 -1.10
CA ALA A 435 -22.83 -1.60 0.10
C ALA A 435 -24.33 -1.84 0.34
N HIS A 436 -25.14 -1.72 -0.71
CA HIS A 436 -26.56 -2.05 -0.65
C HIS A 436 -26.82 -3.51 -0.26
N TYR A 437 -26.10 -4.44 -0.89
CA TYR A 437 -26.20 -5.85 -0.56
C TYR A 437 -25.86 -6.15 0.90
N ARG A 438 -24.72 -5.65 1.40
CA ARG A 438 -24.27 -5.87 2.78
C ARG A 438 -25.19 -5.23 3.80
N LEU A 439 -25.64 -4.00 3.56
CA LEU A 439 -26.57 -3.31 4.46
C LEU A 439 -27.94 -3.99 4.45
N HIS A 440 -28.49 -4.36 3.29
CA HIS A 440 -29.75 -5.10 3.21
C HIS A 440 -29.66 -6.41 3.99
N HIS A 441 -28.62 -7.20 3.75
CA HIS A 441 -28.38 -8.46 4.45
C HIS A 441 -28.27 -8.24 5.97
N ALA A 442 -27.43 -7.29 6.40
CA ALA A 442 -27.19 -7.07 7.83
C ALA A 442 -28.38 -6.49 8.59
N LEU A 443 -29.17 -5.62 7.96
CA LEU A 443 -30.34 -4.98 8.56
C LEU A 443 -31.57 -5.92 8.57
N ARG A 444 -31.65 -6.89 7.64
CA ARG A 444 -32.73 -7.90 7.60
C ARG A 444 -32.37 -9.23 8.25
N ALA A 445 -31.11 -9.46 8.62
CA ALA A 445 -30.66 -10.71 9.23
C ALA A 445 -31.53 -11.11 10.42
N ARG A 446 -32.13 -12.31 10.34
CA ARG A 446 -32.92 -12.91 11.41
C ARG A 446 -32.03 -13.77 12.30
N ARG A 447 -32.24 -13.72 13.62
CA ARG A 447 -31.56 -14.62 14.58
C ARG A 447 -32.53 -15.58 15.24
N GLU A 448 -31.98 -16.64 15.83
CA GLU A 448 -32.75 -17.65 16.56
C GLU A 448 -33.56 -16.98 17.68
N GLY A 449 -34.89 -17.06 17.61
CA GLY A 449 -35.82 -16.36 18.50
C GLY A 449 -36.54 -15.15 17.88
N ASP A 450 -36.23 -14.75 16.64
CA ASP A 450 -37.04 -13.76 15.92
C ASP A 450 -38.39 -14.34 15.49
N GLU A 451 -39.47 -13.96 16.18
CA GLU A 451 -40.84 -14.20 15.74
C GLU A 451 -41.39 -12.99 14.94
N GLY A 452 -42.16 -13.25 13.88
CA GLY A 452 -42.88 -12.24 13.09
C GLY A 452 -42.46 -12.10 11.60
N GLU A 453 -43.13 -11.21 10.88
CA GLU A 453 -42.83 -10.88 9.48
C GLU A 453 -41.49 -10.13 9.35
N PRO A 454 -40.81 -10.18 8.18
CA PRO A 454 -39.58 -9.43 7.94
C PRO A 454 -39.88 -7.94 8.10
N LEU A 455 -38.97 -7.22 8.76
CA LEU A 455 -39.13 -5.77 8.91
C LEU A 455 -38.96 -5.09 7.55
N GLU A 456 -39.92 -4.26 7.18
CA GLU A 456 -39.78 -3.37 6.03
C GLU A 456 -38.71 -2.31 6.33
N LEU A 457 -37.68 -2.27 5.49
CA LEU A 457 -36.63 -1.27 5.57
C LEU A 457 -37.03 0.00 4.81
N PRO A 458 -36.66 1.19 5.32
CA PRO A 458 -36.73 2.40 4.50
C PRO A 458 -35.75 2.29 3.31
N ARG A 459 -35.92 3.17 2.31
CA ARG A 459 -34.88 3.42 1.30
C ARG A 459 -33.56 3.72 2.00
N LEU A 460 -32.52 2.96 1.67
CA LEU A 460 -31.19 3.18 2.25
C LEU A 460 -30.62 4.50 1.70
N GLY A 461 -30.01 5.29 2.59
CA GLY A 461 -29.38 6.57 2.25
C GLY A 461 -28.01 6.44 1.56
N VAL A 462 -27.75 5.35 0.83
CA VAL A 462 -26.49 5.16 0.10
C VAL A 462 -26.69 5.62 -1.33
N TYR A 463 -25.90 6.59 -1.77
CA TYR A 463 -26.04 7.25 -3.07
C TYR A 463 -24.82 7.06 -3.94
N LEU A 464 -25.06 6.87 -5.24
CA LEU A 464 -24.04 6.86 -6.26
C LEU A 464 -23.72 8.31 -6.68
N THR A 465 -22.66 8.88 -6.13
CA THR A 465 -22.34 10.30 -6.31
C THR A 465 -20.88 10.61 -6.00
N ASP A 466 -20.34 11.67 -6.61
CA ASP A 466 -19.06 12.25 -6.21
C ASP A 466 -19.25 13.22 -5.05
N THR A 467 -18.72 12.88 -3.88
CA THR A 467 -18.73 13.74 -2.69
C THR A 467 -18.14 15.12 -2.97
N LEU A 468 -17.05 15.19 -3.72
CA LEU A 468 -16.34 16.43 -4.00
C LEU A 468 -16.98 17.23 -5.12
N ALA A 469 -18.04 16.74 -5.78
CA ALA A 469 -18.76 17.53 -6.78
C ALA A 469 -19.62 18.62 -6.11
N GLN A 470 -19.71 19.78 -6.76
CA GLN A 470 -20.54 20.88 -6.30
C GLN A 470 -22.03 20.47 -6.32
N PRO A 471 -22.77 20.64 -5.20
CA PRO A 471 -24.19 20.34 -5.16
C PRO A 471 -24.97 21.16 -6.21
N GLY A 472 -25.88 20.51 -6.93
CA GLY A 472 -26.72 21.19 -7.92
C GLY A 472 -26.03 21.55 -9.25
N ALA A 473 -24.76 21.16 -9.46
CA ALA A 473 -24.21 21.14 -10.80
C ALA A 473 -25.05 20.17 -11.65
N ALA A 474 -25.56 20.56 -12.82
CA ALA A 474 -26.36 19.67 -13.65
C ALA A 474 -25.45 18.74 -14.48
N ALA A 475 -25.72 17.43 -14.50
CA ALA A 475 -25.25 16.58 -15.59
C ALA A 475 -26.20 16.69 -16.79
N PRO A 476 -25.69 16.56 -18.03
CA PRO A 476 -26.55 16.49 -19.20
C PRO A 476 -27.45 15.25 -19.12
N ALA A 477 -28.70 15.38 -19.61
CA ALA A 477 -29.60 14.25 -19.75
C ALA A 477 -29.02 13.25 -20.76
N GLY A 478 -28.97 11.97 -20.38
CA GLY A 478 -28.54 10.89 -21.26
C GLY A 478 -29.61 10.53 -22.31
N PRO A 479 -29.26 9.71 -23.31
CA PRO A 479 -30.20 9.29 -24.35
C PRO A 479 -31.34 8.38 -23.86
N LEU A 480 -31.20 7.70 -22.71
CA LEU A 480 -32.17 6.74 -22.18
C LEU A 480 -32.99 7.37 -21.05
N GLY A 481 -34.00 8.16 -21.41
CA GLY A 481 -34.76 9.02 -20.48
C GLY A 481 -35.26 8.37 -19.18
N PHE A 482 -35.72 7.11 -19.19
CA PHE A 482 -36.19 6.44 -17.96
C PHE A 482 -35.06 5.99 -17.03
N VAL A 483 -33.85 5.80 -17.56
CA VAL A 483 -32.63 5.55 -16.77
C VAL A 483 -32.12 6.87 -16.22
N SER A 484 -32.15 7.90 -17.06
CA SER A 484 -31.83 9.28 -16.67
C SER A 484 -32.71 9.74 -15.51
N ASP A 485 -34.01 9.41 -15.50
CA ASP A 485 -34.93 9.77 -14.41
C ASP A 485 -34.50 9.14 -13.07
N GLY A 486 -34.24 7.83 -13.04
CA GLY A 486 -33.84 7.14 -11.79
C GLY A 486 -32.47 7.58 -11.27
N ILE A 487 -31.53 7.90 -12.16
CA ILE A 487 -30.22 8.45 -11.76
C ILE A 487 -30.34 9.93 -11.34
N ALA A 488 -31.17 10.72 -12.03
CA ALA A 488 -31.44 12.10 -11.66
C ALA A 488 -32.08 12.18 -10.29
N ASP A 489 -33.03 11.30 -9.97
CA ASP A 489 -33.63 11.19 -8.64
C ASP A 489 -32.58 10.82 -7.58
N GLU A 490 -31.71 9.84 -7.87
CA GLU A 490 -30.62 9.46 -6.96
C GLU A 490 -29.67 10.65 -6.70
N ARG A 491 -29.31 11.37 -7.75
CA ARG A 491 -28.44 12.55 -7.67
C ARG A 491 -29.11 13.69 -6.91
N HIS A 492 -30.36 14.01 -7.22
CA HIS A 492 -31.09 15.06 -6.50
C HIS A 492 -31.18 14.74 -5.02
N ALA A 493 -31.45 13.48 -4.66
CA ALA A 493 -31.47 13.06 -3.27
C ALA A 493 -30.07 13.15 -2.62
N ALA A 494 -29.00 12.81 -3.34
CA ALA A 494 -27.63 13.04 -2.87
C ALA A 494 -27.31 14.53 -2.68
N ASP A 495 -27.70 15.38 -3.63
CA ASP A 495 -27.49 16.83 -3.59
C ASP A 495 -28.26 17.48 -2.45
N GLU A 496 -29.49 17.05 -2.16
CA GLU A 496 -30.23 17.49 -0.97
C GLU A 496 -29.49 17.08 0.32
N VAL A 497 -28.92 15.89 0.40
CA VAL A 497 -28.09 15.48 1.55
C VAL A 497 -26.83 16.35 1.67
N LYS A 498 -26.12 16.60 0.56
CA LYS A 498 -24.91 17.44 0.56
C LYS A 498 -25.22 18.88 0.92
N ALA A 499 -26.28 19.46 0.34
CA ALA A 499 -26.58 20.87 0.47
C ALA A 499 -27.31 21.20 1.78
N ARG A 500 -28.28 20.37 2.21
CA ARG A 500 -29.30 20.78 3.18
C ARG A 500 -29.50 19.89 4.39
N GLU A 501 -29.24 18.58 4.27
CA GLU A 501 -29.41 17.66 5.40
C GLU A 501 -28.40 18.00 6.51
N PRO A 502 -28.82 18.30 7.75
CA PRO A 502 -27.89 18.55 8.84
C PRO A 502 -27.23 17.24 9.24
N ILE A 503 -25.90 17.13 9.12
CA ILE A 503 -25.14 15.91 9.45
C ILE A 503 -24.33 16.15 10.74
N LEU A 504 -24.67 15.44 11.83
CA LEU A 504 -23.96 15.56 13.11
C LEU A 504 -22.73 14.66 13.23
N ALA A 505 -22.66 13.58 12.46
CA ALA A 505 -21.57 12.61 12.52
C ALA A 505 -21.08 12.29 11.11
N ILE A 506 -19.80 12.51 10.84
CA ILE A 506 -19.14 12.11 9.59
C ILE A 506 -18.06 11.10 9.93
N ILE A 507 -18.05 9.94 9.28
CA ILE A 507 -17.11 8.84 9.56
C ILE A 507 -16.68 8.16 8.28
N GLY A 508 -15.42 7.74 8.16
CA GLY A 508 -15.00 7.04 6.94
C GLY A 508 -13.50 6.79 6.80
N ASN A 509 -13.15 6.21 5.66
CA ASN A 509 -11.78 6.01 5.19
C ASN A 509 -11.64 6.66 3.80
N PRO A 510 -11.39 7.98 3.72
CA PRO A 510 -11.21 8.68 2.46
C PRO A 510 -10.06 8.11 1.60
N PRO A 511 -10.08 8.24 0.26
CA PRO A 511 -9.05 7.69 -0.60
C PRO A 511 -7.68 8.37 -0.44
N TYR A 512 -6.60 7.58 -0.58
CA TYR A 512 -5.21 8.03 -0.43
C TYR A 512 -4.52 8.16 -1.80
N LYS A 513 -4.68 9.31 -2.46
CA LYS A 513 -3.96 9.60 -3.72
C LYS A 513 -3.51 11.05 -3.74
N ARG A 514 -2.21 11.24 -4.00
CA ARG A 514 -1.65 12.55 -4.37
C ARG A 514 -2.05 12.87 -5.80
N LEU A 515 -2.52 14.09 -6.02
CA LEU A 515 -2.91 14.58 -7.34
C LEU A 515 -1.67 15.07 -8.09
N GLU A 516 -1.61 14.74 -9.37
CA GLU A 516 -0.61 15.24 -10.31
C GLU A 516 -0.97 16.66 -10.79
N GLU A 517 -0.04 17.30 -11.49
CA GLU A 517 -0.24 18.64 -12.02
C GLU A 517 -1.45 18.69 -12.97
N GLY A 518 -2.41 19.57 -12.67
CA GLY A 518 -3.67 19.71 -13.43
C GLY A 518 -4.79 18.75 -13.03
N GLU A 519 -4.52 17.69 -12.24
CA GLU A 519 -5.56 16.77 -11.78
C GLU A 519 -6.52 17.40 -10.76
N ASN A 520 -6.12 18.46 -10.04
CA ASN A 520 -7.01 19.18 -9.13
C ASN A 520 -8.21 19.80 -9.86
N GLU A 521 -8.01 20.37 -11.04
CA GLU A 521 -9.10 20.96 -11.82
C GLU A 521 -10.08 19.91 -12.34
N THR A 522 -9.59 18.71 -12.70
CA THR A 522 -10.40 17.66 -13.34
C THR A 522 -11.00 16.66 -12.35
N LEU A 523 -10.31 16.35 -11.25
CA LEU A 523 -10.72 15.31 -10.27
C LEU A 523 -11.40 15.87 -9.02
N VAL A 524 -11.04 17.08 -8.61
CA VAL A 524 -11.60 17.74 -7.41
C VAL A 524 -12.56 18.86 -7.81
N GLY A 525 -12.34 19.47 -8.98
CA GLY A 525 -13.19 20.49 -9.56
C GLY A 525 -12.87 21.89 -9.03
N ARG A 526 -13.22 22.91 -9.83
CA ARG A 526 -12.89 24.32 -9.55
C ARG A 526 -13.37 24.80 -8.19
N TRP A 527 -14.61 24.47 -7.81
CA TRP A 527 -15.19 24.97 -6.57
C TRP A 527 -14.41 24.51 -5.32
N MET A 528 -13.95 23.25 -5.29
CA MET A 528 -13.19 22.71 -4.17
C MET A 528 -11.73 23.18 -4.21
N ASP A 529 -11.15 23.39 -5.41
CA ASP A 529 -9.83 24.02 -5.52
C ASP A 529 -9.85 25.48 -5.04
N ASP A 530 -10.96 26.21 -5.26
CA ASP A 530 -11.18 27.54 -4.70
C ASP A 530 -11.29 27.48 -3.17
N LEU A 531 -12.04 26.51 -2.62
CA LEU A 531 -12.11 26.31 -1.16
C LEU A 531 -10.74 26.01 -0.56
N TRP A 532 -9.89 25.24 -1.23
CA TRP A 532 -8.56 24.90 -0.77
C TRP A 532 -7.61 26.09 -0.59
N ASP A 533 -7.90 27.26 -1.16
CA ASP A 533 -7.02 28.42 -0.96
C ASP A 533 -6.94 28.84 0.52
N ASP A 534 -7.99 28.61 1.32
CA ASP A 534 -7.94 28.85 2.76
C ASP A 534 -6.95 27.94 3.51
N LEU A 535 -6.65 26.76 2.96
CA LEU A 535 -5.62 25.84 3.46
C LEU A 535 -4.23 26.19 2.94
N LYS A 536 -4.13 26.64 1.67
CA LYS A 536 -2.86 26.96 1.01
C LYS A 536 -2.30 28.30 1.49
N ARG A 537 -3.15 29.32 1.69
CA ARG A 537 -2.73 30.69 2.04
C ARG A 537 -1.91 30.77 3.33
N PRO A 538 -2.29 30.15 4.47
CA PRO A 538 -1.48 30.17 5.69
C PRO A 538 -0.06 29.63 5.50
N VAL A 539 0.12 28.61 4.66
CA VAL A 539 1.43 28.01 4.36
C VAL A 539 2.29 28.98 3.53
N ARG A 540 1.67 29.70 2.58
CA ARG A 540 2.36 30.74 1.79
C ARG A 540 2.78 31.92 2.67
N ASP A 541 1.89 32.37 3.55
CA ASP A 541 2.12 33.50 4.45
C ASP A 541 3.24 33.21 5.45
N ALA A 542 3.41 31.94 5.84
CA ALA A 542 4.52 31.45 6.66
C ALA A 542 5.85 31.26 5.89
N GLY A 543 5.92 31.65 4.61
CA GLY A 543 7.14 31.52 3.79
C GLY A 543 7.43 30.10 3.26
N GLN A 544 6.54 29.13 3.51
CA GLN A 544 6.72 27.71 3.17
C GLN A 544 5.99 27.31 1.87
N GLY A 545 5.70 28.29 0.99
CA GLY A 545 4.90 28.06 -0.23
C GLY A 545 5.52 27.06 -1.22
N ASN A 546 6.84 26.85 -1.17
CA ASN A 546 7.54 25.83 -1.96
C ASN A 546 7.16 24.38 -1.58
N GLN A 547 6.63 24.15 -0.37
CA GLN A 547 6.20 22.84 0.11
C GLN A 547 4.83 22.41 -0.46
N LEU A 548 4.02 23.36 -0.97
CA LEU A 548 2.65 23.10 -1.43
C LEU A 548 2.56 22.23 -2.69
N ASN A 549 3.67 21.89 -3.35
CA ASN A 549 3.68 20.93 -4.44
C ASN A 549 3.18 19.53 -4.01
N THR A 550 3.25 19.20 -2.72
CA THR A 550 2.78 17.93 -2.15
C THR A 550 1.39 18.02 -1.50
N PHE A 551 0.79 19.21 -1.44
CA PHE A 551 -0.50 19.45 -0.81
C PHE A 551 -1.70 18.78 -1.50
N PRO A 552 -1.83 18.80 -2.85
CA PRO A 552 -3.01 18.25 -3.53
C PRO A 552 -3.12 16.74 -3.31
N GLU A 553 -3.98 16.31 -2.39
CA GLU A 553 -4.22 14.92 -2.03
C GLU A 553 -5.71 14.74 -1.67
N PHE A 554 -6.32 13.61 -2.07
CA PHE A 554 -7.74 13.38 -1.82
C PHE A 554 -8.10 13.40 -0.34
N SER A 555 -7.30 12.82 0.55
CA SER A 555 -7.58 12.82 1.99
C SER A 555 -7.82 14.24 2.55
N VAL A 556 -7.06 15.23 2.07
CA VAL A 556 -7.23 16.65 2.42
C VAL A 556 -8.51 17.23 1.82
N ALA A 557 -8.87 16.83 0.59
CA ALA A 557 -10.14 17.21 -0.04
C ALA A 557 -11.34 16.79 0.81
N PHE A 558 -11.33 15.54 1.28
CA PHE A 558 -12.40 14.99 2.11
C PHE A 558 -12.44 15.62 3.49
N TRP A 559 -11.29 15.91 4.12
CA TRP A 559 -11.25 16.70 5.35
C TRP A 559 -11.88 18.08 5.16
N ARG A 560 -11.46 18.83 4.13
CA ARG A 560 -12.00 20.16 3.85
C ARG A 560 -13.49 20.13 3.54
N TRP A 561 -13.95 19.14 2.77
CA TRP A 561 -15.35 18.93 2.44
C TRP A 561 -16.19 18.59 3.67
N ALA A 562 -15.69 17.71 4.55
CA ALA A 562 -16.40 17.34 5.77
C ALA A 562 -16.51 18.54 6.75
N ILE A 563 -15.45 19.36 6.85
CA ILE A 563 -15.47 20.62 7.61
C ILE A 563 -16.47 21.60 6.98
N TRP A 564 -16.49 21.73 5.64
CA TRP A 564 -17.50 22.52 4.94
C TRP A 564 -18.91 22.04 5.26
N LYS A 565 -19.17 20.72 5.21
CA LYS A 565 -20.49 20.15 5.47
C LYS A 565 -20.96 20.42 6.91
N LEU A 566 -20.03 20.44 7.86
CA LEU A 566 -20.34 20.63 9.29
C LEU A 566 -20.54 22.10 9.68
N PHE A 567 -19.85 23.04 9.02
CA PHE A 567 -19.80 24.46 9.44
C PHE A 567 -20.23 25.48 8.37
N GLU A 568 -20.22 25.14 7.09
CA GLU A 568 -20.33 26.14 6.00
C GLU A 568 -21.49 25.87 5.03
N ALA A 569 -21.95 24.62 4.91
CA ALA A 569 -23.10 24.24 4.09
C ALA A 569 -24.40 24.92 4.56
N GLU A 570 -25.41 24.96 3.68
CA GLU A 570 -26.75 25.43 4.06
C GLU A 570 -27.31 24.53 5.17
N ASN A 571 -27.81 25.12 6.26
CA ASN A 571 -28.24 24.41 7.46
C ASN A 571 -27.15 23.57 8.16
N ALA A 572 -25.87 23.88 7.93
CA ALA A 572 -24.76 23.26 8.65
C ALA A 572 -25.00 23.35 10.17
N PRO A 573 -24.89 22.23 10.90
CA PRO A 573 -25.29 22.19 12.31
C PRO A 573 -24.40 23.04 13.23
N GLN A 574 -23.21 23.46 12.79
CA GLN A 574 -22.21 24.18 13.58
C GLN A 574 -21.68 23.40 14.80
N ARG A 575 -21.99 22.10 14.87
CA ARG A 575 -21.58 21.16 15.91
C ARG A 575 -21.65 19.74 15.35
N GLY A 576 -20.82 18.84 15.86
CA GLY A 576 -20.80 17.44 15.44
C GLY A 576 -19.43 16.79 15.61
N VAL A 577 -19.24 15.62 15.01
CA VAL A 577 -18.00 14.84 15.08
C VAL A 577 -17.59 14.41 13.67
N ILE A 578 -16.32 14.59 13.32
CA ILE A 578 -15.70 14.00 12.12
C ILE A 578 -14.66 12.97 12.56
N ALA A 579 -14.81 11.72 12.13
CA ALA A 579 -13.94 10.61 12.47
C ALA A 579 -13.37 9.95 11.21
N PHE A 580 -12.13 10.24 10.85
CA PHE A 580 -11.48 9.61 9.70
C PHE A 580 -10.25 8.80 10.09
N ILE A 581 -9.96 7.77 9.29
CA ILE A 581 -8.62 7.22 9.17
C ILE A 581 -8.00 7.74 7.87
N THR A 582 -6.86 8.40 7.96
CA THR A 582 -6.16 8.99 6.80
C THR A 582 -4.65 8.79 6.87
N ASN A 583 -3.95 9.08 5.77
CA ASN A 583 -2.49 9.20 5.74
C ASN A 583 -1.99 10.12 6.87
N ARG A 584 -1.01 9.69 7.67
CA ARG A 584 -0.53 10.43 8.87
C ARG A 584 0.28 11.69 8.56
N LYS A 585 0.72 11.90 7.31
CA LYS A 585 1.58 13.05 6.94
C LYS A 585 0.97 14.42 7.26
N PHE A 586 -0.36 14.54 7.33
CA PHE A 586 -1.01 15.81 7.67
C PHE A 586 -0.76 16.24 9.12
N LEU A 587 -0.34 15.32 10.01
CA LEU A 587 -0.05 15.62 11.41
C LEU A 587 1.17 16.54 11.57
N THR A 588 2.18 16.45 10.69
CA THR A 588 3.44 17.20 10.82
C THR A 588 3.76 18.07 9.61
N GLY A 589 3.47 17.60 8.39
CA GLY A 589 3.97 18.22 7.17
C GLY A 589 3.49 19.67 6.98
N TRP A 590 4.43 20.56 6.63
CA TRP A 590 4.16 21.94 6.23
C TRP A 590 3.08 22.14 5.16
N PRO A 591 2.96 21.30 4.12
CA PRO A 591 1.90 21.44 3.13
C PRO A 591 0.51 21.47 3.78
N TYR A 592 0.33 20.74 4.88
CA TYR A 592 -0.96 20.55 5.54
C TYR A 592 -1.17 21.46 6.76
N ALA A 593 -0.26 22.40 7.03
CA ALA A 593 -0.33 23.27 8.20
C ALA A 593 -1.63 24.13 8.23
N GLY A 594 -2.13 24.54 7.05
CA GLY A 594 -3.41 25.24 6.95
C GLY A 594 -4.62 24.39 7.38
N LEU A 595 -4.61 23.07 7.12
CA LEU A 595 -5.65 22.16 7.60
C LEU A 595 -5.61 22.06 9.12
N ARG A 596 -4.42 21.89 9.71
CA ARG A 596 -4.27 21.85 11.18
C ARG A 596 -4.74 23.14 11.83
N LYS A 597 -4.36 24.30 11.26
CA LYS A 597 -4.85 25.62 11.68
C LYS A 597 -6.38 25.67 11.68
N MET A 598 -7.01 25.33 10.55
CA MET A 598 -8.48 25.33 10.42
C MET A 598 -9.14 24.43 11.46
N MET A 599 -8.60 23.22 11.67
CA MET A 599 -9.14 22.29 12.65
C MET A 599 -9.04 22.83 14.08
N ARG A 600 -7.90 23.44 14.48
CA ARG A 600 -7.75 24.08 15.80
C ARG A 600 -8.75 25.22 16.01
N GLU A 601 -9.03 25.98 14.96
CA GLU A 601 -9.97 27.11 15.02
C GLU A 601 -11.43 26.65 15.07
N LYS A 602 -11.80 25.60 14.33
CA LYS A 602 -13.20 25.18 14.16
C LYS A 602 -13.70 24.17 15.19
N PHE A 603 -12.84 23.28 15.67
CA PHE A 603 -13.23 22.24 16.62
C PHE A 603 -12.90 22.65 18.05
N ASP A 604 -13.57 22.01 19.01
CA ASP A 604 -13.32 22.16 20.44
C ASP A 604 -12.26 21.17 20.90
N ARG A 605 -12.27 19.96 20.33
CA ARG A 605 -11.32 18.88 20.68
C ARG A 605 -10.90 18.10 19.45
N ILE A 606 -9.65 17.64 19.44
CA ILE A 606 -9.08 16.80 18.38
C ILE A 606 -8.36 15.65 19.06
N GLU A 607 -8.78 14.42 18.78
CA GLU A 607 -8.13 13.21 19.27
C GLU A 607 -7.43 12.51 18.10
N VAL A 608 -6.13 12.24 18.23
CA VAL A 608 -5.31 11.61 17.20
C VAL A 608 -4.75 10.30 17.75
N ILE A 609 -4.91 9.22 16.98
CA ILE A 609 -4.30 7.92 17.22
C ILE A 609 -3.40 7.62 16.04
N ASP A 610 -2.11 7.87 16.22
CA ASP A 610 -1.12 7.67 15.20
C ASP A 610 -0.70 6.19 15.14
N LEU A 611 -1.26 5.49 14.15
CA LEU A 611 -0.98 4.08 13.90
C LEU A 611 0.32 3.89 13.12
N ARG A 612 1.07 4.96 12.80
CA ARG A 612 2.35 4.91 12.07
C ARG A 612 2.32 3.97 10.87
N GLY A 613 3.38 3.19 10.64
CA GLY A 613 3.47 2.23 9.53
C GLY A 613 4.06 2.79 8.23
N ASP A 614 4.86 3.86 8.30
CA ASP A 614 5.58 4.41 7.14
C ASP A 614 6.75 3.51 6.72
N VAL A 615 6.45 2.40 6.04
CA VAL A 615 7.46 1.43 5.59
C VAL A 615 8.51 2.08 4.67
N ARG A 616 8.16 3.13 3.93
CA ARG A 616 9.09 3.88 3.06
C ARG A 616 10.22 4.58 3.81
N ALA A 617 10.02 4.92 5.08
CA ALA A 617 11.06 5.53 5.91
C ALA A 617 12.20 4.53 6.26
N GLY A 618 11.92 3.23 6.11
CA GLY A 618 12.84 2.16 6.49
C GLY A 618 12.84 1.87 8.00
N PRO A 619 13.78 1.03 8.47
CA PRO A 619 13.93 0.74 9.89
C PRO A 619 14.24 1.99 10.72
N ARG A 620 13.63 2.10 11.89
CA ARG A 620 13.81 3.19 12.86
C ARG A 620 14.25 2.57 14.19
N GLY A 621 15.24 3.19 14.85
CA GLY A 621 15.89 2.53 15.99
C GLY A 621 16.34 1.11 15.61
N ASP A 622 16.22 0.17 16.52
CA ASP A 622 16.49 -1.27 16.32
C ASP A 622 15.30 -2.05 15.73
N VAL A 623 14.16 -1.39 15.51
CA VAL A 623 12.93 -2.01 14.99
C VAL A 623 13.08 -2.29 13.49
N ALA A 624 13.14 -3.59 13.16
CA ALA A 624 13.32 -4.05 11.79
C ALA A 624 12.20 -3.63 10.83
N SER A 625 10.96 -3.53 11.32
CA SER A 625 9.81 -3.09 10.53
C SER A 625 8.65 -2.62 11.42
N ASP A 626 8.20 -1.39 11.20
CA ASP A 626 6.93 -0.85 11.68
C ASP A 626 5.87 -0.96 10.58
N GLN A 627 4.86 -1.80 10.79
CA GLN A 627 3.84 -2.15 9.79
C GLN A 627 2.56 -1.36 10.01
N GLY A 628 1.96 -0.82 8.95
CA GLY A 628 0.64 -0.20 9.01
C GLY A 628 -0.50 -1.20 9.29
N VAL A 629 -1.70 -0.67 9.59
CA VAL A 629 -2.91 -1.49 9.73
C VAL A 629 -3.48 -1.95 8.38
N PHE A 630 -3.13 -1.24 7.31
CA PHE A 630 -3.38 -1.64 5.92
C PHE A 630 -2.11 -2.25 5.31
N ASN A 631 -2.28 -3.06 4.27
CA ASN A 631 -1.15 -3.60 3.49
C ASN A 631 -0.64 -2.56 2.47
N ILE A 632 -0.22 -1.39 2.96
CA ILE A 632 0.28 -0.25 2.17
C ILE A 632 1.60 0.25 2.78
N MET A 633 2.32 1.09 2.02
CA MET A 633 3.62 1.60 2.47
C MET A 633 3.57 2.95 3.21
N VAL A 634 2.40 3.60 3.22
CA VAL A 634 2.19 4.90 3.89
C VAL A 634 1.61 4.67 5.27
N GLY A 635 2.04 5.46 6.25
CA GLY A 635 1.50 5.40 7.59
C GLY A 635 0.13 6.05 7.69
N THR A 636 -0.65 5.66 8.69
CA THR A 636 -2.05 6.09 8.88
C THR A 636 -2.31 6.55 10.30
N ALA A 637 -3.24 7.49 10.47
CA ALA A 637 -3.73 7.92 11.76
C ALA A 637 -5.26 7.94 11.77
N ILE A 638 -5.87 7.54 12.88
CA ILE A 638 -7.28 7.79 13.16
C ILE A 638 -7.36 9.16 13.82
N THR A 639 -8.28 10.01 13.38
CA THR A 639 -8.47 11.36 13.92
C THR A 639 -9.96 11.62 14.13
N LEU A 640 -10.32 11.96 15.37
CA LEU A 640 -11.64 12.46 15.76
C LEU A 640 -11.55 13.96 16.00
N ALA A 641 -12.30 14.74 15.23
CA ALA A 641 -12.45 16.18 15.42
C ALA A 641 -13.87 16.46 15.94
N ILE A 642 -13.98 17.03 17.13
CA ILE A 642 -15.22 17.17 17.89
C ILE A 642 -15.55 18.64 18.07
N ALA A 643 -16.74 19.03 17.62
CA ALA A 643 -17.30 20.36 17.77
C ALA A 643 -18.55 20.28 18.66
N ASP A 644 -18.38 20.56 19.94
CA ASP A 644 -19.41 20.51 20.99
C ASP A 644 -19.75 21.88 21.59
N GLY A 645 -19.02 22.93 21.23
CA GLY A 645 -19.19 24.28 21.75
C GLY A 645 -18.65 24.47 23.18
N SER A 646 -17.79 23.58 23.66
CA SER A 646 -17.15 23.70 24.98
C SER A 646 -15.97 24.69 25.01
N LYS A 647 -15.40 25.01 23.85
CA LYS A 647 -14.27 25.93 23.69
C LYS A 647 -14.75 27.39 23.72
N ALA A 648 -14.02 28.26 24.42
CA ALA A 648 -14.33 29.68 24.43
C ALA A 648 -14.00 30.35 23.09
N GLU A 649 -14.65 31.47 22.79
CA GLU A 649 -14.38 32.23 21.57
C GLU A 649 -12.91 32.71 21.55
N GLY A 650 -12.19 32.36 20.48
CA GLY A 650 -10.77 32.69 20.30
C GLY A 650 -9.77 31.67 20.85
N GLU A 651 -10.22 30.65 21.59
CA GLU A 651 -9.36 29.54 22.02
C GLU A 651 -9.12 28.53 20.89
N LEU A 652 -8.05 27.73 21.04
CA LEU A 652 -7.70 26.63 20.14
C LEU A 652 -8.27 25.31 20.67
N ALA A 653 -8.52 24.36 19.77
CA ALA A 653 -8.99 23.03 20.14
C ALA A 653 -8.01 22.34 21.12
N GLU A 654 -8.55 21.63 22.11
CA GLU A 654 -7.76 20.68 22.92
C GLU A 654 -7.31 19.52 22.02
N VAL A 655 -6.01 19.35 21.83
CA VAL A 655 -5.46 18.26 21.02
C VAL A 655 -4.93 17.16 21.94
N ARG A 656 -5.41 15.93 21.75
CA ARG A 656 -4.92 14.72 22.42
C ARG A 656 -4.27 13.80 21.41
N TYR A 657 -3.07 13.33 21.70
CA TYR A 657 -2.28 12.49 20.80
C TYR A 657 -1.91 11.18 21.48
N PHE A 658 -2.16 10.07 20.79
CA PHE A 658 -1.68 8.75 21.15
C PHE A 658 -0.81 8.22 20.02
N ASP A 659 0.29 7.58 20.40
CA ASP A 659 1.27 7.03 19.47
C ASP A 659 1.38 5.51 19.62
N SER A 660 1.22 4.78 18.52
CA SER A 660 1.40 3.33 18.52
C SER A 660 2.83 2.88 18.84
N TRP A 661 3.84 3.73 18.65
CA TRP A 661 5.24 3.38 18.95
C TRP A 661 5.56 3.38 20.44
N SER A 662 4.98 4.30 21.22
CA SER A 662 5.21 4.36 22.67
C SER A 662 4.70 3.12 23.41
N ASP A 663 3.78 2.38 22.80
CA ASP A 663 3.23 1.09 23.28
C ASP A 663 3.90 -0.14 22.61
N ASP A 664 5.05 0.01 21.94
CA ASP A 664 5.77 -1.06 21.20
C ASP A 664 4.91 -1.79 20.14
N LEU A 665 3.91 -1.11 19.56
CA LEU A 665 2.96 -1.73 18.62
C LEU A 665 3.50 -1.73 17.20
N PHE A 666 4.61 -2.42 16.93
CA PHE A 666 5.25 -2.35 15.60
C PHE A 666 4.59 -3.24 14.53
N SER A 667 3.97 -4.35 14.92
CA SER A 667 3.35 -5.27 13.95
C SER A 667 1.90 -4.90 13.65
N ARG A 668 1.45 -5.17 12.42
CA ARG A 668 0.04 -5.00 12.04
C ARG A 668 -0.90 -5.69 13.04
N ARG A 669 -0.57 -6.92 13.44
CA ARG A 669 -1.35 -7.70 14.40
C ARG A 669 -1.43 -7.02 15.77
N ALA A 670 -0.33 -6.49 16.29
CA ALA A 670 -0.32 -5.81 17.58
C ALA A 670 -1.24 -4.57 17.57
N LYS A 671 -1.16 -3.75 16.51
CA LYS A 671 -2.02 -2.57 16.33
C LYS A 671 -3.51 -2.96 16.27
N LEU A 672 -3.87 -3.96 15.48
CA LEU A 672 -5.27 -4.42 15.36
C LEU A 672 -5.80 -5.01 16.66
N VAL A 673 -5.01 -5.83 17.36
CA VAL A 673 -5.40 -6.36 18.68
C VAL A 673 -5.63 -5.23 19.68
N ARG A 674 -4.74 -4.23 19.68
CA ARG A 674 -4.88 -3.05 20.55
C ARG A 674 -6.18 -2.29 20.27
N LEU A 675 -6.48 -2.01 19.01
CA LEU A 675 -7.74 -1.36 18.60
C LEU A 675 -8.97 -2.19 18.99
N ALA A 676 -8.92 -3.52 18.82
CA ALA A 676 -10.02 -4.40 19.20
C ALA A 676 -10.31 -4.36 20.71
N VAL A 677 -9.27 -4.40 21.55
CA VAL A 677 -9.41 -4.32 23.01
C VAL A 677 -10.10 -3.02 23.45
N HIS A 678 -9.79 -1.91 22.78
CA HIS A 678 -10.35 -0.60 23.11
C HIS A 678 -11.60 -0.23 22.31
N SER A 679 -12.12 -1.14 21.48
CA SER A 679 -13.20 -0.81 20.56
C SER A 679 -14.53 -0.48 21.23
N GLU A 680 -14.82 -1.07 22.40
CA GLU A 680 -16.05 -0.78 23.13
C GLU A 680 -16.04 0.60 23.80
N ALA A 681 -14.88 0.97 24.38
CA ALA A 681 -14.68 2.26 25.04
C ALA A 681 -14.45 3.40 24.04
N GLY A 682 -13.83 3.11 22.88
CA GLY A 682 -13.57 4.10 21.85
C GLY A 682 -12.58 5.19 22.28
N THR A 683 -11.66 4.87 23.17
CA THR A 683 -10.64 5.79 23.69
C THR A 683 -9.38 5.04 24.13
N PHE A 684 -8.26 5.75 24.20
CA PHE A 684 -7.02 5.31 24.81
C PHE A 684 -6.76 6.12 26.09
N GLU A 685 -6.40 5.47 27.20
CA GLU A 685 -6.15 6.13 28.49
C GLU A 685 -4.82 6.91 28.53
N ALA A 686 -3.88 6.62 27.64
CA ALA A 686 -2.51 7.15 27.64
C ALA A 686 -2.26 8.21 26.55
N ALA A 687 -3.27 8.97 26.15
CA ALA A 687 -3.10 10.06 25.20
C ALA A 687 -2.58 11.33 25.92
N GLU A 688 -1.55 11.97 25.36
CA GLU A 688 -0.96 13.19 25.89
C GLU A 688 -1.58 14.45 25.27
N GLY A 689 -1.55 15.56 26.02
CA GLY A 689 -2.02 16.86 25.54
C GLY A 689 -0.98 17.53 24.66
N VAL A 690 -1.41 18.15 23.55
CA VAL A 690 -0.52 18.84 22.61
C VAL A 690 -0.84 20.34 22.58
N GLU A 691 0.04 21.13 23.20
CA GLU A 691 -0.06 22.60 23.31
C GLU A 691 0.81 23.32 22.26
N ASN A 692 0.56 23.02 20.99
CA ASN A 692 1.30 23.61 19.86
C ASN A 692 0.54 24.77 19.19
N ASP A 693 1.28 25.69 18.56
CA ASP A 693 0.72 26.84 17.84
C ASP A 693 -0.11 26.43 16.59
N LEU A 694 -0.83 27.38 15.99
CA LEU A 694 -1.82 27.18 14.93
C LEU A 694 -1.33 26.33 13.76
N LEU A 695 -0.15 26.65 13.22
CA LEU A 695 0.43 25.98 12.04
C LEU A 695 1.28 24.76 12.41
N GLU A 696 1.61 24.60 13.69
CA GLU A 696 2.50 23.57 14.19
C GLU A 696 1.85 22.17 14.17
N SER A 697 2.66 21.15 14.44
CA SER A 697 2.23 19.75 14.39
C SER A 697 1.09 19.43 15.36
N PHE A 698 0.26 18.43 15.03
CA PHE A 698 -0.65 17.76 15.98
C PHE A 698 0.03 16.69 16.84
N ARG A 699 1.32 16.43 16.59
CA ARG A 699 2.17 15.64 17.47
C ARG A 699 2.83 16.57 18.51
N PRO A 700 3.19 16.08 19.69
CA PRO A 700 4.09 16.82 20.58
C PRO A 700 5.35 17.25 19.83
N LEU A 701 5.91 18.39 20.21
CA LEU A 701 7.20 18.80 19.67
C LEU A 701 8.27 17.79 20.12
N PRO A 702 9.30 17.54 19.29
CA PRO A 702 10.40 16.66 19.65
C PRO A 702 10.98 17.03 21.01
N PHE A 703 11.18 16.04 21.89
CA PHE A 703 11.80 16.21 23.21
C PHE A 703 11.06 17.15 24.20
N THR A 704 9.74 17.37 24.08
CA THR A 704 8.98 18.31 24.95
C THR A 704 9.07 17.99 26.45
N ASP A 705 8.95 16.72 26.84
CA ASP A 705 9.03 16.28 28.25
C ASP A 705 10.41 15.75 28.65
N PHE A 706 11.45 16.21 27.95
CA PHE A 706 12.81 15.75 28.15
C PHE A 706 13.71 16.91 28.57
N ASN A 707 14.35 16.81 29.74
CA ASN A 707 15.34 17.77 30.24
C ASN A 707 16.66 17.78 29.45
N GLY A 708 16.61 17.38 28.18
CA GLY A 708 17.76 17.30 27.31
C GLY A 708 18.22 18.67 26.80
N VAL A 709 19.52 18.82 26.64
CA VAL A 709 20.15 19.96 25.98
C VAL A 709 20.32 19.62 24.50
N HIS A 710 19.78 20.45 23.61
CA HIS A 710 19.95 20.29 22.17
C HIS A 710 21.44 20.27 21.83
N LEU A 711 21.92 19.35 20.98
CA LEU A 711 23.37 19.19 20.73
C LEU A 711 24.06 20.48 20.23
N LYS A 712 23.37 21.30 19.41
CA LYS A 712 23.87 22.65 19.01
C LYS A 712 23.98 23.67 20.16
N GLN A 713 23.28 23.50 21.28
CA GLN A 713 23.43 24.37 22.46
C GLN A 713 24.63 23.95 23.33
N VAL A 714 25.04 22.68 23.24
CA VAL A 714 26.23 22.15 23.91
C VAL A 714 27.51 22.68 23.28
N PHE A 715 27.54 22.86 21.96
CA PHE A 715 28.74 23.25 21.21
C PHE A 715 28.57 24.60 20.51
N ALA A 716 29.55 25.50 20.66
CA ALA A 716 29.54 26.82 20.03
C ALA A 716 29.78 26.79 18.51
N TYR A 717 30.49 25.78 18.02
CA TYR A 717 30.78 25.58 16.60
C TYR A 717 30.35 24.19 16.13
N THR A 718 29.66 24.18 14.99
CA THR A 718 29.32 22.97 14.24
C THR A 718 29.41 23.23 12.73
N ARG A 719 29.72 22.20 11.94
CA ARG A 719 29.76 22.31 10.47
C ARG A 719 29.56 20.95 9.81
N GLY A 720 28.90 20.92 8.65
CA GLY A 720 28.83 19.73 7.82
C GLY A 720 30.20 19.23 7.37
N GLY A 721 30.37 17.93 7.19
CA GLY A 721 31.62 17.31 6.71
C GLY A 721 32.04 17.68 5.28
N ILE A 722 33.19 17.15 4.85
CA ILE A 722 33.78 17.38 3.53
C ILE A 722 32.92 16.74 2.44
N GLN A 723 32.53 17.49 1.40
CA GLN A 723 31.78 16.94 0.27
C GLN A 723 32.57 17.08 -1.03
N THR A 724 33.01 15.97 -1.60
CA THR A 724 33.88 16.01 -2.79
C THR A 724 33.09 16.00 -4.10
N LYS A 725 31.91 15.35 -4.10
CA LYS A 725 31.08 15.01 -5.28
C LYS A 725 31.76 14.08 -6.31
N ARG A 726 32.88 13.45 -5.94
CA ARG A 726 33.66 12.54 -6.80
C ARG A 726 34.49 11.56 -5.98
N ASP A 727 33.84 10.90 -5.03
CA ASP A 727 34.51 10.09 -4.01
C ASP A 727 35.36 8.96 -4.61
N SER A 728 34.86 8.30 -5.67
CA SER A 728 35.59 7.25 -6.39
C SER A 728 36.92 7.70 -7.00
N PHE A 729 37.11 9.01 -7.18
CA PHE A 729 38.30 9.59 -7.77
C PHE A 729 39.27 10.19 -6.74
N ILE A 730 38.77 10.81 -5.68
CA ILE A 730 39.62 11.59 -4.77
C ILE A 730 39.91 10.88 -3.44
N TYR A 731 39.20 9.79 -3.13
CA TYR A 731 39.49 8.89 -2.01
C TYR A 731 40.17 7.60 -2.48
N ALA A 732 40.98 7.00 -1.61
CA ALA A 732 41.45 5.62 -1.75
C ALA A 732 41.70 4.97 -0.37
N THR A 733 41.91 3.65 -0.35
CA THR A 733 42.25 2.90 0.88
C THR A 733 43.72 3.08 1.30
N SER A 734 44.60 3.51 0.40
CA SER A 734 46.01 3.77 0.71
C SER A 734 46.57 4.97 -0.06
N ALA A 735 47.56 5.65 0.54
CA ALA A 735 48.25 6.77 -0.10
C ALA A 735 48.91 6.37 -1.43
N HIS A 736 49.37 5.12 -1.54
CA HIS A 736 49.93 4.59 -2.77
C HIS A 736 48.88 4.50 -3.88
N ALA A 737 47.71 3.91 -3.58
CA ALA A 737 46.61 3.80 -4.55
C ALA A 737 46.11 5.18 -5.00
N LEU A 738 45.93 6.10 -4.05
CA LEU A 738 45.52 7.47 -4.36
C LEU A 738 46.56 8.19 -5.23
N THR A 739 47.85 8.06 -4.91
CA THR A 739 48.94 8.65 -5.70
C THR A 739 48.95 8.11 -7.13
N ALA A 740 48.81 6.78 -7.31
CA ALA A 740 48.72 6.17 -8.62
C ALA A 740 47.51 6.69 -9.40
N GLN A 741 46.35 6.82 -8.73
CA GLN A 741 45.11 7.33 -9.32
C GLN A 741 45.23 8.78 -9.80
N ILE A 742 45.77 9.67 -8.97
CA ILE A 742 45.97 11.09 -9.34
C ILE A 742 47.02 11.22 -10.45
N ARG A 743 48.13 10.46 -10.39
CA ARG A 743 49.14 10.47 -11.46
C ARG A 743 48.57 9.96 -12.79
N ARG A 744 47.76 8.90 -12.77
CA ARG A 744 47.05 8.39 -13.95
C ARG A 744 46.15 9.48 -14.54
N PHE A 745 45.38 10.17 -13.70
CA PHE A 745 44.52 11.27 -14.14
C PHE A 745 45.30 12.41 -14.80
N LEU A 746 46.43 12.82 -14.23
CA LEU A 746 47.26 13.88 -14.81
C LEU A 746 47.81 13.48 -16.19
N ALA A 747 48.22 12.22 -16.35
CA ALA A 747 48.77 11.67 -17.58
C ALA A 747 47.71 11.29 -18.64
N ALA A 748 46.45 11.10 -18.25
CA ALA A 748 45.39 10.60 -19.13
C ALA A 748 45.02 11.59 -20.26
N PRO A 749 44.55 11.09 -21.42
CA PRO A 749 43.93 11.91 -22.45
C PRO A 749 42.71 12.68 -21.90
N HIS A 750 42.35 13.81 -22.52
CA HIS A 750 41.29 14.70 -22.02
C HIS A 750 39.94 13.98 -21.76
N GLY A 751 39.51 13.11 -22.67
CA GLY A 751 38.26 12.37 -22.52
C GLY A 751 38.26 11.41 -21.33
N GLU A 752 39.35 10.66 -21.14
CA GLU A 752 39.52 9.73 -20.02
C GLU A 752 39.66 10.47 -18.68
N ALA A 753 40.45 11.56 -18.64
CA ALA A 753 40.58 12.39 -17.44
C ALA A 753 39.24 13.00 -17.00
N ARG A 754 38.41 13.43 -17.96
CA ARG A 754 37.07 13.94 -17.68
C ARG A 754 36.15 12.85 -17.12
N ALA A 755 36.21 11.64 -17.68
CA ALA A 755 35.45 10.49 -17.18
C ALA A 755 35.88 10.08 -15.76
N MET A 756 37.20 10.09 -15.47
CA MET A 756 37.73 9.82 -14.13
C MET A 756 37.30 10.88 -13.11
N PHE A 757 37.33 12.17 -13.45
CA PHE A 757 37.12 13.27 -12.51
C PHE A 757 35.66 13.59 -12.20
N HIS A 758 34.74 13.33 -13.15
CA HIS A 758 33.33 13.70 -13.04
C HIS A 758 33.12 15.21 -12.77
N ASP A 759 33.23 16.02 -13.83
CA ASP A 759 33.06 17.48 -13.79
C ASP A 759 31.73 17.88 -13.12
N SER A 760 31.77 18.80 -12.15
CA SER A 760 30.57 19.43 -11.56
C SER A 760 30.37 20.83 -12.13
N ARG A 761 29.36 21.58 -11.64
CA ARG A 761 29.19 23.00 -11.99
C ARG A 761 30.45 23.80 -11.69
N ASP A 762 31.04 23.55 -10.52
CA ASP A 762 32.07 24.42 -9.92
C ASP A 762 33.50 23.86 -10.05
N LYS A 763 33.67 22.56 -10.37
CA LYS A 763 35.00 21.94 -10.57
C LYS A 763 35.10 21.20 -11.89
N LYS A 764 36.18 21.48 -12.63
CA LYS A 764 36.45 20.92 -13.96
C LYS A 764 37.79 20.20 -13.99
N SER A 765 37.80 19.01 -14.60
CA SER A 765 39.00 18.20 -14.87
C SER A 765 40.12 19.00 -15.53
N ALA A 766 39.80 19.83 -16.52
CA ALA A 766 40.78 20.69 -17.20
C ALA A 766 41.54 21.63 -16.25
N GLN A 767 40.84 22.21 -15.25
CA GLN A 767 41.46 23.09 -14.26
C GLN A 767 42.27 22.30 -13.23
N ALA A 768 41.74 21.16 -12.75
CA ALA A 768 42.43 20.31 -11.81
C ALA A 768 43.78 19.79 -12.36
N ARG A 769 43.85 19.51 -13.67
CA ARG A 769 45.09 19.07 -14.35
C ARG A 769 46.18 20.12 -14.45
N LEU A 770 45.86 21.41 -14.24
CA LEU A 770 46.87 22.47 -14.17
C LEU A 770 47.61 22.46 -12.83
N ILE A 771 47.09 21.76 -11.83
CA ILE A 771 47.69 21.67 -10.50
C ILE A 771 48.66 20.49 -10.46
N PRO A 772 49.96 20.72 -10.18
CA PRO A 772 50.91 19.63 -10.03
C PRO A 772 50.56 18.76 -8.83
N PHE A 773 50.84 17.45 -8.94
CA PHE A 773 50.69 16.55 -7.82
C PHE A 773 51.59 16.96 -6.65
N ASN A 774 51.02 17.07 -5.46
CA ASN A 774 51.74 17.33 -4.22
C ASN A 774 51.27 16.34 -3.15
N GLU A 775 52.20 15.51 -2.68
CA GLU A 775 51.96 14.48 -1.67
C GLU A 775 51.50 15.06 -0.33
N THR A 776 51.84 16.32 -0.01
CA THR A 776 51.37 16.97 1.23
C THR A 776 49.86 17.24 1.26
N ASN A 777 49.18 17.10 0.11
CA ASN A 777 47.72 17.20 0.04
C ASN A 777 47.03 15.89 0.42
N ILE A 778 47.76 14.78 0.56
CA ILE A 778 47.18 13.51 0.99
C ILE A 778 46.92 13.58 2.50
N ARG A 779 45.66 13.37 2.90
CA ARG A 779 45.23 13.38 4.31
C ARG A 779 44.38 12.16 4.63
N SER A 780 44.56 11.60 5.82
CA SER A 780 43.64 10.60 6.36
C SER A 780 42.34 11.27 6.79
N VAL A 781 41.22 10.63 6.49
CA VAL A 781 39.86 11.11 6.79
C VAL A 781 39.02 9.99 7.38
N SER A 782 38.03 10.35 8.18
CA SER A 782 36.95 9.45 8.57
C SER A 782 35.96 9.38 7.40
N TYR A 783 35.99 8.30 6.62
CA TYR A 783 35.13 8.19 5.45
C TYR A 783 33.76 7.64 5.84
N ARG A 784 33.68 6.52 6.55
CA ARG A 784 32.45 5.93 7.11
C ARG A 784 32.76 5.38 8.52
N PRO A 785 31.77 4.92 9.31
CA PRO A 785 32.06 4.35 10.62
C PRO A 785 33.03 3.18 10.50
N LEU A 786 34.12 3.21 11.30
CA LEU A 786 35.25 2.28 11.24
C LEU A 786 35.93 2.12 9.86
N ASP A 787 35.68 3.02 8.90
CA ASP A 787 36.37 3.06 7.60
C ASP A 787 37.09 4.40 7.45
N HIS A 788 38.40 4.39 7.70
CA HIS A 788 39.25 5.51 7.38
C HIS A 788 39.85 5.34 5.98
N ARG A 789 39.99 6.46 5.26
CA ARG A 789 40.56 6.50 3.90
C ARG A 789 41.56 7.64 3.78
N VAL A 790 42.27 7.68 2.66
CA VAL A 790 43.07 8.85 2.28
C VAL A 790 42.33 9.67 1.25
N LEU A 791 42.42 11.00 1.37
CA LEU A 791 41.82 12.01 0.49
C LEU A 791 42.92 12.86 -0.15
N TYR A 792 42.79 13.20 -1.44
CA TYR A 792 43.62 14.25 -2.05
C TYR A 792 42.99 15.63 -1.81
N ASN A 793 43.35 16.25 -0.69
CA ASN A 793 42.71 17.45 -0.16
C ASN A 793 43.21 18.74 -0.83
N HIS A 794 42.76 19.00 -2.05
CA HIS A 794 43.08 20.22 -2.80
C HIS A 794 41.80 20.86 -3.37
N SER A 795 41.66 22.18 -3.26
CA SER A 795 40.44 22.93 -3.63
C SER A 795 40.05 22.82 -5.11
N ALA A 796 41.00 22.51 -5.99
CA ALA A 796 40.71 22.23 -7.40
C ALA A 796 40.05 20.85 -7.65
N TYR A 797 40.12 19.95 -6.66
CA TYR A 797 39.68 18.56 -6.79
C TYR A 797 38.36 18.28 -6.04
N GLY A 798 38.02 19.00 -4.96
CA GLY A 798 36.76 18.80 -4.21
C GLY A 798 35.82 20.02 -4.26
N ASP A 799 34.50 19.79 -4.23
CA ASP A 799 33.48 20.85 -4.31
C ASP A 799 33.36 21.64 -3.00
N PHE A 800 33.19 20.97 -1.85
CA PHE A 800 33.05 21.60 -0.52
C PHE A 800 34.02 20.97 0.49
N LEU A 801 35.29 21.40 0.46
CA LEU A 801 36.32 20.90 1.38
C LEU A 801 36.27 21.51 2.80
N ARG A 802 35.32 22.43 3.06
CA ARG A 802 35.09 23.05 4.38
C ARG A 802 36.36 23.63 5.04
N PRO A 803 36.99 24.68 4.47
CA PRO A 803 38.23 25.25 5.01
C PRO A 803 38.16 25.63 6.49
N GLU A 804 37.01 26.17 6.94
CA GLU A 804 36.76 26.49 8.36
C GLU A 804 36.87 25.25 9.26
N LEU A 805 36.21 24.14 8.88
CA LEU A 805 36.28 22.89 9.61
C LEU A 805 37.71 22.34 9.66
N GLN A 806 38.45 22.48 8.57
CA GLN A 806 39.85 22.07 8.52
C GLN A 806 40.77 22.90 9.43
N GLN A 807 40.48 24.20 9.62
CA GLN A 807 41.22 25.05 10.56
C GLN A 807 41.01 24.60 12.01
N VAL A 808 39.82 24.12 12.36
CA VAL A 808 39.50 23.61 13.70
C VAL A 808 40.26 22.31 14.03
N TRP A 809 40.55 21.47 13.03
CA TRP A 809 40.96 20.09 13.26
C TRP A 809 42.39 19.89 13.79
N GLY A 810 43.34 20.80 13.51
CA GLY A 810 44.74 20.80 14.01
C GLY A 810 45.45 19.44 14.07
N HIS A 811 46.48 19.31 14.93
CA HIS A 811 47.13 18.03 15.25
C HIS A 811 46.47 17.49 16.53
N ASN A 812 45.76 16.36 16.46
CA ASN A 812 45.03 15.71 17.56
C ASN A 812 43.80 16.50 18.07
N ASN A 813 42.69 16.51 17.32
CA ASN A 813 41.35 16.86 17.83
C ASN A 813 40.46 15.61 17.77
N VAL A 814 39.37 15.58 18.55
CA VAL A 814 38.30 14.58 18.44
C VAL A 814 36.98 15.30 18.24
N CYS A 815 36.00 14.60 17.66
CA CYS A 815 34.75 15.20 17.27
C CYS A 815 33.62 14.19 17.31
N LEU A 816 32.45 14.64 17.76
CA LEU A 816 31.19 13.93 17.58
C LEU A 816 30.60 14.28 16.21
N TYR A 817 30.17 13.27 15.48
CA TYR A 817 29.37 13.41 14.28
C TYR A 817 27.93 13.08 14.61
N SER A 818 27.01 13.95 14.20
CA SER A 818 25.58 13.74 14.35
C SER A 818 24.85 14.11 13.07
N LEU A 819 23.67 13.55 12.88
CA LEU A 819 22.75 13.96 11.83
C LEU A 819 21.85 15.10 12.34
N LYS A 820 21.49 16.03 11.45
CA LYS A 820 20.49 17.07 11.73
C LYS A 820 19.08 16.49 11.88
N SER A 821 18.84 15.35 11.23
CA SER A 821 17.55 14.68 11.13
C SER A 821 17.76 13.25 10.60
N ASN A 822 16.71 12.42 10.66
CA ASN A 822 16.71 11.05 10.17
C ASN A 822 17.82 10.17 10.79
N THR A 823 18.05 10.27 12.10
CA THR A 823 18.91 9.32 12.80
C THR A 823 18.31 7.91 12.73
N GLY A 824 19.13 6.91 12.44
CA GLY A 824 18.67 5.52 12.27
C GLY A 824 19.12 4.60 13.41
N ALA A 825 19.07 3.30 13.16
CA ALA A 825 19.49 2.24 14.08
C ALA A 825 20.92 2.40 14.63
N GLY A 826 21.10 2.15 15.93
CA GLY A 826 22.39 2.20 16.61
C GLY A 826 22.65 3.58 17.26
N PRO A 827 23.91 3.98 17.48
CA PRO A 827 24.23 5.22 18.17
C PRO A 827 23.78 6.44 17.35
N ALA A 828 23.30 7.48 18.05
CA ALA A 828 22.88 8.75 17.45
C ALA A 828 24.07 9.63 17.06
N VAL A 829 25.23 9.36 17.65
CA VAL A 829 26.50 10.03 17.37
C VAL A 829 27.58 9.04 16.95
N TRP A 830 28.62 9.53 16.31
CA TRP A 830 29.83 8.77 15.98
C TRP A 830 31.07 9.61 16.30
N CYS A 831 32.09 9.08 16.98
CA CYS A 831 33.29 9.83 17.33
C CYS A 831 34.49 9.45 16.47
N HIS A 832 35.26 10.44 15.99
CA HIS A 832 36.58 10.18 15.40
C HIS A 832 37.54 11.37 15.53
N GLY A 833 38.84 11.09 15.42
CA GLY A 833 39.90 12.12 15.40
C GLY A 833 40.33 12.59 14.01
N LEU A 834 39.76 12.03 12.94
CA LEU A 834 40.11 12.36 11.55
C LEU A 834 38.99 13.19 10.94
N LEU A 835 39.33 14.12 10.05
CA LEU A 835 38.35 14.96 9.36
C LEU A 835 37.23 14.12 8.71
N PRO A 836 35.95 14.48 8.91
CA PRO A 836 34.84 13.73 8.35
C PRO A 836 34.60 14.04 6.88
N ASP A 837 34.31 13.01 6.11
CA ASP A 837 33.46 13.12 4.93
C ASP A 837 32.03 13.57 5.34
N TYR A 838 31.29 14.16 4.40
CA TYR A 838 29.92 14.59 4.63
C TYR A 838 29.01 13.41 4.99
N HIS A 839 29.33 12.18 4.61
CA HIS A 839 28.53 11.00 4.89
C HIS A 839 29.18 10.04 5.90
N SER A 840 30.07 10.54 6.78
CA SER A 840 30.84 9.72 7.74
C SER A 840 30.03 8.89 8.74
N ILE A 841 28.78 9.23 9.02
CA ILE A 841 27.93 8.51 9.99
C ILE A 841 27.01 7.49 9.31
N LYS A 842 26.00 7.96 8.56
CA LYS A 842 24.94 7.12 7.96
C LYS A 842 25.25 6.67 6.52
N GLY A 843 26.34 7.13 5.93
CA GLY A 843 26.62 6.92 4.49
C GLY A 843 25.68 7.69 3.55
N SER A 844 24.78 8.51 4.09
CA SER A 844 23.81 9.36 3.39
C SER A 844 23.36 10.52 4.31
N ASN A 845 22.42 11.35 3.88
CA ASN A 845 21.76 12.46 4.62
C ASN A 845 22.63 13.63 5.14
N GLY A 846 23.95 13.47 5.22
CA GLY A 846 24.86 14.55 5.59
C GLY A 846 25.05 14.70 7.10
N GLY A 847 26.25 14.40 7.60
CA GLY A 847 26.64 14.54 9.00
C GLY A 847 27.30 15.88 9.31
N TYR A 848 27.09 16.33 10.54
CA TYR A 848 27.64 17.53 11.13
C TYR A 848 28.66 17.17 12.19
N ALA A 849 29.77 17.90 12.19
CA ALA A 849 30.88 17.77 13.11
C ALA A 849 30.71 18.75 14.28
N PHE A 850 30.84 18.22 15.49
CA PHE A 850 30.91 18.92 16.78
C PHE A 850 32.29 18.65 17.41
N PRO A 851 33.33 19.44 17.08
CA PRO A 851 34.68 19.21 17.56
C PRO A 851 34.80 19.49 19.06
N LEU A 852 35.68 18.80 19.79
CA LEU A 852 35.96 19.08 21.21
C LEU A 852 36.62 20.46 21.40
N TYR A 853 37.60 20.78 20.54
CA TYR A 853 38.30 22.07 20.56
C TYR A 853 37.97 22.91 19.32
N ASP A 854 37.78 24.22 19.49
CA ASP A 854 37.69 25.21 18.40
C ASP A 854 38.99 26.01 18.27
N ARG A 855 39.89 25.49 17.45
CA ARG A 855 41.23 26.07 17.30
C ARG A 855 41.29 27.42 16.61
N ARG A 856 40.18 27.91 16.05
CA ARG A 856 40.08 29.26 15.50
C ARG A 856 40.17 30.32 16.61
N SER A 857 39.76 29.97 17.82
CA SER A 857 39.77 30.82 19.01
C SER A 857 41.03 30.65 19.87
N GLY A 858 41.88 29.67 19.56
CA GLY A 858 43.12 29.37 20.29
C GLY A 858 43.43 27.87 20.32
N PRO A 859 44.69 27.43 20.48
CA PRO A 859 45.08 26.03 20.35
C PRO A 859 44.37 25.06 21.31
N ASP A 860 44.02 25.55 22.49
CA ASP A 860 43.37 24.81 23.59
C ASP A 860 41.94 25.31 23.88
N ALA A 861 41.39 26.18 23.03
CA ALA A 861 40.05 26.71 23.21
C ALA A 861 39.02 25.60 23.03
N THR A 862 38.22 25.33 24.06
CA THR A 862 37.15 24.32 24.02
C THR A 862 35.97 24.83 23.20
N ASN A 863 35.31 23.93 22.49
CA ASN A 863 34.12 24.25 21.71
C ASN A 863 32.81 24.09 22.51
N LEU A 864 32.89 23.57 23.74
CA LEU A 864 31.71 23.41 24.58
C LEU A 864 31.25 24.76 25.16
N ASN A 865 29.95 24.90 25.33
CA ASN A 865 29.32 26.05 25.95
C ASN A 865 29.84 26.21 27.40
N PRO A 866 30.53 27.33 27.73
CA PRO A 866 31.08 27.53 29.06
C PRO A 866 30.03 27.50 30.18
N ALA A 867 28.81 27.98 29.90
CA ALA A 867 27.72 28.00 30.89
C ALA A 867 27.33 26.59 31.32
N LEU A 868 27.27 25.63 30.38
CA LEU A 868 26.98 24.23 30.67
C LEU A 868 28.06 23.60 31.57
N ILE A 869 29.34 23.89 31.32
CA ILE A 869 30.44 23.36 32.14
C ILE A 869 30.37 23.92 33.56
N GLU A 870 30.10 25.23 33.68
CA GLU A 870 29.94 25.90 34.97
C GLU A 870 28.73 25.35 35.75
N GLY A 871 27.58 25.19 35.08
CA GLY A 871 26.36 24.63 35.64
C GLY A 871 26.56 23.19 36.14
N LEU A 872 27.16 22.32 35.33
CA LEU A 872 27.51 20.96 35.75
C LEU A 872 28.46 20.94 36.95
N SER A 873 29.48 21.82 36.94
CA SER A 873 30.43 21.90 38.05
C SER A 873 29.76 22.35 39.36
N LEU A 874 28.80 23.28 39.26
CA LEU A 874 28.02 23.76 40.38
C LEU A 874 27.06 22.67 40.90
N ALA A 875 26.32 22.02 40.01
CA ALA A 875 25.37 20.96 40.34
C ALA A 875 26.05 19.79 41.07
N TYR A 876 27.24 19.36 40.60
CA TYR A 876 27.98 18.27 41.23
C TYR A 876 28.86 18.69 42.42
N GLY A 877 28.97 19.99 42.69
CA GLY A 877 29.83 20.55 43.75
C GLY A 877 31.32 20.31 43.53
N ARG A 878 31.76 20.04 42.29
CA ARG A 878 33.15 19.74 41.94
C ARG A 878 33.46 20.12 40.49
N PRO A 879 34.73 20.44 40.15
CA PRO A 879 35.08 20.87 38.79
C PRO A 879 34.80 19.78 37.74
N VAL A 880 34.09 20.13 36.68
CA VAL A 880 33.87 19.31 35.48
C VAL A 880 34.69 19.89 34.34
N THR A 881 35.31 19.04 33.52
CA THR A 881 36.11 19.49 32.36
C THR A 881 35.38 19.28 31.04
N ALA A 882 35.76 20.03 30.01
CA ALA A 882 35.19 19.87 28.66
C ALA A 882 35.35 18.43 28.08
N PRO A 883 36.50 17.74 28.25
CA PRO A 883 36.61 16.32 27.91
C PRO A 883 35.63 15.41 28.64
N ASP A 884 35.37 15.66 29.93
CA ASP A 884 34.40 14.86 30.71
C ASP A 884 33.00 15.00 30.11
N VAL A 885 32.55 16.23 29.85
CA VAL A 885 31.24 16.48 29.23
C VAL A 885 31.15 15.83 27.85
N PHE A 886 32.22 15.93 27.03
CA PHE A 886 32.28 15.30 25.71
C PHE A 886 32.13 13.78 25.77
N ASP A 887 32.87 13.12 26.66
CA ASP A 887 32.82 11.67 26.81
C ASP A 887 31.47 11.22 27.40
N ALA A 888 30.90 11.96 28.36
CA ALA A 888 29.56 11.69 28.88
C ALA A 888 28.49 11.74 27.79
N ILE A 889 28.54 12.74 26.89
CA ILE A 889 27.62 12.84 25.74
C ILE A 889 27.81 11.66 24.80
N LEU A 890 29.06 11.29 24.50
CA LEU A 890 29.35 10.14 23.66
C LEU A 890 28.74 8.87 24.25
N CYS A 891 28.83 8.65 25.56
CA CYS A 891 28.21 7.50 26.22
C CYS A 891 26.68 7.52 26.04
N LEU A 892 26.02 8.58 26.49
CA LEU A 892 24.56 8.68 26.56
C LEU A 892 23.89 8.60 25.18
N LEU A 893 24.49 9.21 24.17
CA LEU A 893 23.98 9.19 22.79
C LEU A 893 24.43 7.95 21.99
N SER A 894 25.29 7.11 22.56
CA SER A 894 25.64 5.81 21.98
C SER A 894 24.76 4.66 22.46
N ALA A 895 24.04 4.85 23.56
CA ALA A 895 23.06 3.92 24.09
C ALA A 895 22.02 3.57 23.02
N THR A 896 21.78 2.27 22.81
CA THR A 896 20.83 1.80 21.78
C THR A 896 19.39 2.12 22.13
N SER A 897 19.07 2.12 23.42
CA SER A 897 17.77 2.52 23.96
C SER A 897 17.46 4.01 23.72
N TYR A 898 18.47 4.87 23.52
CA TYR A 898 18.26 6.28 23.16
C TYR A 898 17.57 6.41 21.80
N THR A 899 18.13 5.81 20.75
CA THR A 899 17.57 5.91 19.39
C THR A 899 16.30 5.10 19.21
N HIS A 900 16.06 4.10 20.07
CA HIS A 900 14.76 3.43 20.15
C HIS A 900 13.68 4.34 20.76
N ARG A 901 13.98 4.97 21.90
CA ARG A 901 13.05 5.85 22.63
C ARG A 901 12.71 7.12 21.84
N PHE A 902 13.71 7.77 21.28
CA PHE A 902 13.55 9.05 20.57
C PHE A 902 13.56 8.87 19.05
N ALA A 903 13.23 7.68 18.55
CA ALA A 903 13.31 7.33 17.13
C ALA A 903 12.59 8.35 16.23
N GLU A 904 11.48 8.90 16.71
CA GLU A 904 10.67 9.86 15.97
C GLU A 904 11.17 11.29 16.09
N ASP A 905 11.51 11.74 17.30
CA ASP A 905 12.09 13.06 17.53
C ASP A 905 13.36 13.28 16.69
N LEU A 906 14.14 12.20 16.54
CA LEU A 906 15.34 12.17 15.74
C LEU A 906 15.10 12.14 14.22
N GLU A 907 13.84 12.04 13.76
CA GLU A 907 13.47 12.30 12.37
C GLU A 907 13.53 13.79 12.03
N ASP A 908 13.27 14.66 13.02
CA ASP A 908 13.04 16.08 12.78
C ASP A 908 14.22 16.96 13.20
N THR A 909 15.00 16.53 14.20
CA THR A 909 16.06 17.37 14.79
C THR A 909 17.30 16.60 15.26
N PHE A 910 18.31 17.34 15.71
CA PHE A 910 19.51 16.79 16.34
C PHE A 910 19.16 16.11 17.67
N PRO A 911 19.98 15.15 18.12
CA PRO A 911 19.85 14.57 19.46
C PRO A 911 19.88 15.64 20.56
N HIS A 912 19.07 15.42 21.60
CA HIS A 912 19.16 16.12 22.87
C HIS A 912 19.83 15.22 23.91
N VAL A 913 20.67 15.79 24.77
CA VAL A 913 21.39 15.03 25.80
C VAL A 913 20.97 15.51 27.18
N ALA A 914 20.46 14.60 28.01
CA ALA A 914 20.23 14.87 29.44
C ALA A 914 21.49 14.53 30.22
N PHE A 915 21.75 15.26 31.32
CA PHE A 915 22.86 14.96 32.22
C PHE A 915 22.30 14.42 33.54
N PRO A 916 22.89 13.36 34.13
CA PRO A 916 22.39 12.78 35.36
C PRO A 916 22.54 13.74 36.54
N ALA A 917 21.60 13.72 37.48
CA ALA A 917 21.73 14.52 38.71
C ALA A 917 22.84 13.99 39.65
N ASP A 918 23.05 12.66 39.66
CA ASP A 918 24.11 12.03 40.43
C ASP A 918 25.46 12.07 39.70
N HIS A 919 26.45 12.71 40.34
CA HIS A 919 27.82 12.76 39.85
C HIS A 919 28.46 11.37 39.65
N GLU A 920 28.12 10.36 40.45
CA GLU A 920 28.69 9.01 40.26
C GLU A 920 28.19 8.38 38.95
N VAL A 921 26.93 8.64 38.58
CA VAL A 921 26.37 8.25 37.28
C VAL A 921 27.06 9.03 36.16
N PHE A 922 27.28 10.35 36.33
CA PHE A 922 28.07 11.15 35.39
C PHE A 922 29.48 10.57 35.19
N THR A 923 30.18 10.23 36.28
CA THR A 923 31.54 9.67 36.23
C THR A 923 31.58 8.33 35.49
N ARG A 924 30.57 7.47 35.70
CA ARG A 924 30.41 6.24 34.91
C ARG A 924 30.19 6.55 33.43
N ALA A 925 29.36 7.55 33.11
CA ALA A 925 29.14 7.99 31.74
C ALA A 925 30.45 8.43 31.07
N VAL A 926 31.26 9.24 31.77
CA VAL A 926 32.59 9.69 31.31
C VAL A 926 33.52 8.49 31.04
N ALA A 927 33.59 7.54 31.97
CA ALA A 927 34.47 6.37 31.82
C ALA A 927 34.09 5.52 30.59
N ILE A 928 32.81 5.20 30.44
CA ILE A 928 32.30 4.42 29.30
C ILE A 928 32.45 5.20 27.99
N GLY A 929 32.18 6.50 28.00
CA GLY A 929 32.37 7.38 26.85
C GLY A 929 33.83 7.46 26.39
N CYS A 930 34.76 7.53 27.34
CA CYS A 930 36.19 7.47 27.06
C CYS A 930 36.57 6.12 26.40
N ASP A 931 36.05 5.01 26.91
CA ASP A 931 36.25 3.69 26.31
C ASP A 931 35.73 3.62 24.87
N ILE A 932 34.51 4.12 24.62
CA ILE A 932 33.94 4.22 23.26
C ILE A 932 34.85 5.06 22.37
N ARG A 933 35.22 6.28 22.83
CA ARG A 933 36.10 7.19 22.08
C ARG A 933 37.41 6.52 21.70
N GLU A 934 38.07 5.82 22.61
CA GLU A 934 39.34 5.16 22.33
C GLU A 934 39.23 4.05 21.28
N ILE A 935 38.11 3.32 21.27
CA ILE A 935 37.84 2.27 20.28
C ILE A 935 37.50 2.88 18.91
N GLU A 936 36.61 3.89 18.86
CA GLU A 936 36.17 4.52 17.60
C GLU A 936 37.27 5.36 16.93
N THR A 937 38.15 5.96 17.73
CA THR A 937 39.30 6.76 17.24
C THR A 937 40.54 5.93 16.92
N PHE A 938 40.48 4.60 17.14
CA PHE A 938 41.62 3.69 17.00
C PHE A 938 42.79 3.99 17.96
N ALA A 939 42.55 4.74 19.04
CA ALA A 939 43.56 5.03 20.06
C ALA A 939 43.90 3.79 20.91
N ARG A 940 42.93 2.88 21.11
CA ARG A 940 43.10 1.59 21.77
C ARG A 940 42.80 0.44 20.82
N LEU A 941 43.61 -0.62 20.91
CA LEU A 941 43.33 -1.90 20.24
C LEU A 941 42.28 -2.67 21.04
N PRO A 942 41.23 -3.22 20.40
CA PRO A 942 40.26 -4.06 21.09
C PRO A 942 40.88 -5.40 21.48
N GLU A 943 40.37 -6.02 22.53
CA GLU A 943 40.60 -7.45 22.73
C GLU A 943 39.95 -8.23 21.59
N ILE A 944 40.68 -9.21 21.04
CA ILE A 944 40.19 -10.03 19.93
C ILE A 944 39.66 -11.35 20.53
N PRO A 945 38.34 -11.59 20.54
CA PRO A 945 37.77 -12.84 21.02
C PRO A 945 38.33 -14.04 20.26
N GLN A 946 38.55 -15.15 20.97
CA GLN A 946 39.03 -16.37 20.36
C GLN A 946 38.04 -16.88 19.29
N GLY A 947 38.54 -17.13 18.08
CA GLY A 947 37.73 -17.61 16.97
C GLY A 947 37.04 -16.53 16.14
N LEU A 948 37.12 -15.24 16.52
CA LEU A 948 36.55 -14.14 15.73
C LEU A 948 37.24 -14.02 14.37
N CYS A 949 36.46 -14.03 13.29
CA CYS A 949 36.94 -13.99 11.91
C CYS A 949 38.06 -15.02 11.64
N ALA A 950 37.84 -16.29 12.04
CA ALA A 950 38.78 -17.37 11.83
C ALA A 950 38.86 -17.76 10.34
N ILE A 951 40.08 -17.97 9.84
CA ILE A 951 40.34 -18.39 8.46
C ILE A 951 40.08 -19.90 8.36
N ALA A 952 39.00 -20.29 7.71
CA ALA A 952 38.70 -21.68 7.41
C ALA A 952 39.35 -22.14 6.09
N SER A 953 39.52 -21.23 5.13
CA SER A 953 40.34 -21.44 3.93
C SER A 953 41.10 -20.17 3.57
N GLU A 954 42.35 -20.30 3.13
CA GLU A 954 43.16 -19.16 2.73
C GLU A 954 42.58 -18.50 1.46
N PRO A 955 42.53 -17.16 1.40
CA PRO A 955 42.08 -16.46 0.22
C PRO A 955 43.17 -16.42 -0.87
N THR A 956 42.78 -16.66 -2.13
CA THR A 956 43.70 -16.70 -3.28
C THR A 956 43.33 -15.73 -4.40
N GLY A 957 42.43 -14.79 -4.14
CA GLY A 957 41.88 -13.87 -5.13
C GLY A 957 41.62 -12.47 -4.58
N ALA A 958 40.71 -11.76 -5.22
CA ALA A 958 40.21 -10.46 -4.76
C ALA A 958 38.86 -10.61 -4.07
N VAL A 959 38.50 -9.63 -3.25
CA VAL A 959 37.18 -9.52 -2.63
C VAL A 959 36.11 -9.46 -3.73
N ALA A 960 35.19 -10.42 -3.72
CA ALA A 960 34.13 -10.54 -4.69
C ALA A 960 33.00 -9.52 -4.46
N SER A 961 32.20 -9.29 -5.51
CA SER A 961 30.92 -8.61 -5.34
C SER A 961 29.94 -9.52 -4.57
N GLY A 962 29.08 -8.91 -3.75
CA GLY A 962 28.02 -9.66 -3.05
C GLY A 962 28.45 -10.54 -1.88
N VAL A 963 29.69 -10.41 -1.37
CA VAL A 963 30.17 -11.15 -0.17
C VAL A 963 29.20 -11.03 1.01
N ALA A 964 28.64 -9.84 1.22
CA ALA A 964 27.69 -9.59 2.29
C ALA A 964 26.37 -10.37 2.16
N ALA A 965 25.90 -10.63 0.93
CA ALA A 965 24.71 -11.44 0.69
C ALA A 965 24.96 -12.94 0.98
N GLY A 966 26.22 -13.37 0.98
CA GLY A 966 26.63 -14.74 1.29
C GLY A 966 26.82 -15.04 2.78
N TYR A 967 26.49 -14.11 3.69
CA TYR A 967 26.56 -14.37 5.13
C TYR A 967 25.53 -15.41 5.55
N ALA A 968 25.99 -16.53 6.09
CA ALA A 968 25.17 -17.57 6.67
C ALA A 968 25.93 -18.25 7.81
N ASP A 969 25.23 -18.54 8.92
CA ASP A 969 25.77 -19.26 10.08
C ASP A 969 27.11 -18.71 10.61
N GLY A 970 27.25 -17.38 10.63
CA GLY A 970 28.46 -16.72 11.10
C GLY A 970 29.68 -16.87 10.17
N ALA A 971 29.46 -17.17 8.89
CA ALA A 971 30.51 -17.35 7.90
C ALA A 971 30.27 -16.53 6.63
N ILE A 972 31.37 -16.15 5.96
CA ILE A 972 31.39 -15.51 4.64
C ILE A 972 32.49 -16.12 3.77
N THR A 973 32.39 -15.94 2.46
CA THR A 973 33.43 -16.32 1.50
C THR A 973 33.90 -15.07 0.76
N LEU A 974 35.19 -14.73 0.87
CA LEU A 974 35.72 -13.47 0.34
C LEU A 974 35.88 -13.46 -1.18
N CYS A 975 36.29 -14.59 -1.78
CA CYS A 975 36.67 -14.64 -3.19
C CYS A 975 35.63 -15.38 -4.05
N GLU A 976 35.46 -14.95 -5.30
CA GLU A 976 34.50 -15.55 -6.25
C GLU A 976 34.84 -17.01 -6.59
N ASN A 977 36.12 -17.37 -6.55
CA ASN A 977 36.59 -18.74 -6.75
C ASN A 977 36.34 -19.69 -5.56
N GLY A 978 35.62 -19.24 -4.52
CA GLY A 978 35.30 -20.02 -3.32
C GLY A 978 36.39 -20.07 -2.25
N SER A 979 37.53 -19.40 -2.47
CA SER A 979 38.61 -19.26 -1.47
C SER A 979 38.32 -18.16 -0.45
N GLY A 980 39.06 -18.13 0.66
CA GLY A 980 38.90 -17.07 1.67
C GLY A 980 37.66 -17.21 2.53
N ARG A 981 37.33 -18.44 2.96
CA ARG A 981 36.21 -18.68 3.86
C ARG A 981 36.58 -18.20 5.27
N ILE A 982 35.84 -17.22 5.77
CA ILE A 982 35.96 -16.67 7.11
C ILE A 982 34.79 -17.16 7.95
N THR A 983 35.04 -17.58 9.18
CA THR A 983 34.06 -18.13 10.12
C THR A 983 34.13 -17.43 11.47
N GLY A 984 33.15 -17.66 12.34
CA GLY A 984 33.14 -17.10 13.68
C GLY A 984 32.82 -15.61 13.72
N ILE A 985 31.97 -15.12 12.82
CA ILE A 985 31.44 -13.74 12.84
C ILE A 985 30.07 -13.77 13.52
N PRO A 986 29.94 -13.32 14.78
CA PRO A 986 28.66 -13.32 15.50
C PRO A 986 27.60 -12.46 14.78
N GLU A 987 26.34 -12.86 14.86
CA GLU A 987 25.24 -12.12 14.25
C GLU A 987 25.14 -10.65 14.75
N PRO A 988 25.29 -10.34 16.06
CA PRO A 988 25.28 -8.95 16.52
C PRO A 988 26.38 -8.10 15.86
N VAL A 989 27.58 -8.66 15.67
CA VAL A 989 28.70 -7.99 15.00
C VAL A 989 28.39 -7.75 13.52
N TRP A 990 27.73 -8.72 12.86
CA TRP A 990 27.33 -8.60 11.46
C TRP A 990 26.19 -7.59 11.23
N ARG A 991 25.28 -7.47 12.20
CA ARG A 991 24.09 -6.59 12.15
C ARG A 991 24.36 -5.18 12.68
N PHE A 992 25.49 -4.96 13.35
CA PHE A 992 25.88 -3.67 13.89
C PHE A 992 25.74 -2.54 12.86
N ALA A 993 25.06 -1.48 13.28
CA ALA A 993 24.81 -0.31 12.47
C ALA A 993 25.08 0.97 13.27
N VAL A 994 25.52 2.02 12.57
CA VAL A 994 25.66 3.37 13.11
C VAL A 994 24.68 4.26 12.37
N SER A 995 23.65 4.74 13.08
CA SER A 995 22.52 5.48 12.49
C SER A 995 21.93 4.82 11.22
N GLY A 996 21.84 3.48 11.20
CA GLY A 996 21.35 2.67 10.08
C GLY A 996 22.40 2.23 9.05
N TYR A 997 23.66 2.69 9.17
CA TYR A 997 24.75 2.24 8.31
C TYR A 997 25.34 0.90 8.79
N ARG A 998 25.05 -0.20 8.09
CA ARG A 998 25.57 -1.54 8.41
C ARG A 998 27.09 -1.62 8.21
N VAL A 999 27.85 -1.52 9.29
CA VAL A 999 29.28 -1.21 9.23
C VAL A 999 30.09 -2.31 8.54
N LEU A 1000 30.09 -3.53 9.09
CA LEU A 1000 30.94 -4.62 8.58
C LEU A 1000 30.58 -5.05 7.15
N PRO A 1001 29.29 -5.24 6.78
CA PRO A 1001 28.91 -5.54 5.39
C PRO A 1001 29.37 -4.46 4.40
N ARG A 1002 29.12 -3.18 4.71
CA ARG A 1002 29.48 -2.06 3.83
C ARG A 1002 31.00 -1.86 3.74
N TRP A 1003 31.72 -2.13 4.82
CA TRP A 1003 33.18 -2.06 4.84
C TRP A 1003 33.81 -3.08 3.88
N ILE A 1004 33.25 -4.29 3.81
CA ILE A 1004 33.67 -5.34 2.87
C ILE A 1004 33.29 -4.96 1.43
N GLU A 1005 32.04 -4.57 1.18
CA GLU A 1005 31.57 -4.13 -0.15
C GLU A 1005 32.41 -2.96 -0.69
N GLY A 1006 32.78 -2.02 0.18
CA GLY A 1006 33.62 -0.87 -0.18
C GLY A 1006 35.06 -1.23 -0.58
N ARG A 1007 35.44 -2.52 -0.51
CA ARG A 1007 36.74 -3.08 -0.88
C ARG A 1007 36.62 -4.15 -1.97
N GLU A 1008 35.51 -4.20 -2.70
CA GLU A 1008 35.38 -5.05 -3.90
C GLU A 1008 36.58 -4.86 -4.85
N GLY A 1009 37.14 -5.96 -5.33
CA GLY A 1009 38.31 -5.97 -6.21
C GLY A 1009 39.67 -5.76 -5.52
N VAL A 1010 39.71 -5.48 -4.21
CA VAL A 1010 40.95 -5.45 -3.43
C VAL A 1010 41.46 -6.87 -3.20
N ALA A 1011 42.78 -7.07 -3.16
CA ALA A 1011 43.37 -8.37 -2.85
C ALA A 1011 42.90 -8.86 -1.46
N ALA A 1012 42.26 -10.02 -1.42
CA ALA A 1012 41.89 -10.66 -0.17
C ALA A 1012 43.11 -11.44 0.33
N ASP A 1013 44.06 -10.78 0.99
CA ASP A 1013 45.24 -11.43 1.56
C ASP A 1013 45.15 -11.51 3.10
N LEU A 1014 46.20 -12.01 3.76
CA LEU A 1014 46.24 -12.08 5.21
C LEU A 1014 46.21 -10.69 5.88
N ALA A 1015 46.63 -9.62 5.20
CA ALA A 1015 46.55 -8.26 5.73
C ALA A 1015 45.10 -7.78 5.72
N PHE A 1016 44.37 -8.01 4.61
CA PHE A 1016 42.94 -7.74 4.53
C PHE A 1016 42.16 -8.46 5.63
N VAL A 1017 42.43 -9.75 5.87
CA VAL A 1017 41.74 -10.52 6.92
C VAL A 1017 42.07 -9.98 8.33
N ARG A 1018 43.28 -9.47 8.55
CA ARG A 1018 43.63 -8.83 9.82
C ARG A 1018 42.85 -7.52 10.03
N GLU A 1019 42.72 -6.70 8.99
CA GLU A 1019 41.89 -5.49 9.04
C GLU A 1019 40.43 -5.83 9.30
N LEU A 1020 39.88 -6.82 8.59
CA LEU A 1020 38.52 -7.32 8.80
C LEU A 1020 38.31 -7.77 10.25
N ARG A 1021 39.28 -8.51 10.81
CA ARG A 1021 39.23 -8.98 12.19
C ARG A 1021 39.33 -7.82 13.20
N ASP A 1022 40.16 -6.82 12.94
CA ASP A 1022 40.25 -5.62 13.78
C ASP A 1022 38.92 -4.87 13.82
N VAL A 1023 38.31 -4.60 12.65
CA VAL A 1023 36.99 -3.94 12.56
C VAL A 1023 35.92 -4.75 13.29
N ALA A 1024 35.87 -6.07 13.09
CA ALA A 1024 34.93 -6.94 13.79
C ALA A 1024 35.14 -6.94 15.30
N ALA A 1025 36.39 -6.92 15.78
CA ALA A 1025 36.72 -6.86 17.20
C ALA A 1025 36.33 -5.51 17.83
N ARG A 1026 36.51 -4.40 17.09
CA ARG A 1026 36.04 -3.07 17.53
C ARG A 1026 34.53 -3.04 17.68
N ILE A 1027 33.80 -3.59 16.71
CA ILE A 1027 32.35 -3.70 16.79
C ILE A 1027 31.93 -4.51 18.03
N ALA A 1028 32.59 -5.65 18.29
CA ALA A 1028 32.30 -6.46 19.47
C ALA A 1028 32.55 -5.70 20.79
N ALA A 1029 33.64 -4.92 20.86
CA ALA A 1029 33.94 -4.07 22.02
C ALA A 1029 32.90 -2.93 22.18
N LEU A 1030 32.50 -2.29 21.07
CA LEU A 1030 31.49 -1.22 21.08
C LEU A 1030 30.14 -1.73 21.55
N LEU A 1031 29.70 -2.90 21.09
CA LEU A 1031 28.44 -3.52 21.55
C LEU A 1031 28.44 -3.67 23.08
N HIS A 1032 29.54 -4.14 23.67
CA HIS A 1032 29.67 -4.24 25.12
C HIS A 1032 29.61 -2.87 25.82
N SER A 1033 30.28 -1.86 25.27
CA SER A 1033 30.21 -0.49 25.80
C SER A 1033 28.82 0.13 25.66
N PHE A 1034 28.08 -0.19 24.59
CA PHE A 1034 26.72 0.32 24.36
C PHE A 1034 25.72 -0.32 25.32
N ASP A 1035 25.85 -1.62 25.62
CA ASP A 1035 25.06 -2.26 26.69
C ASP A 1035 25.28 -1.58 28.05
N ALA A 1036 26.53 -1.19 28.35
CA ALA A 1036 26.86 -0.45 29.56
C ALA A 1036 26.31 0.99 29.53
N ALA A 1037 26.33 1.64 28.36
CA ALA A 1037 25.75 2.96 28.15
C ALA A 1037 24.23 2.96 28.32
N ASP A 1038 23.54 1.89 27.90
CA ASP A 1038 22.09 1.74 28.11
C ASP A 1038 21.72 1.73 29.60
N LEU A 1039 22.53 1.11 30.45
CA LEU A 1039 22.34 1.16 31.90
C LEU A 1039 22.55 2.58 32.47
N VAL A 1040 23.57 3.29 31.98
CA VAL A 1040 23.83 4.68 32.42
C VAL A 1040 22.73 5.62 31.93
N LEU A 1041 22.22 5.43 30.71
CA LEU A 1041 21.11 6.22 30.20
C LEU A 1041 19.86 5.97 31.03
N ALA A 1042 19.55 4.72 31.38
CA ALA A 1042 18.41 4.41 32.24
C ALA A 1042 18.52 5.11 33.61
N ASP A 1043 19.69 5.07 34.25
CA ASP A 1043 19.96 5.79 35.51
C ASP A 1043 19.81 7.32 35.32
N THR A 1044 20.31 7.86 34.21
CA THR A 1044 20.22 9.30 33.86
C THR A 1044 18.79 9.75 33.62
N LEU A 1045 17.98 8.95 32.94
CA LEU A 1045 16.58 9.27 32.65
C LEU A 1045 15.69 9.17 33.90
N ALA A 1046 16.09 8.37 34.88
CA ALA A 1046 15.37 8.28 36.15
C ALA A 1046 15.53 9.55 36.99
N ASP A 1047 16.68 10.22 36.90
CA ASP A 1047 16.97 11.48 37.60
C ASP A 1047 18.00 12.32 36.82
N SER A 1048 17.53 13.39 36.18
CA SER A 1048 18.33 14.26 35.31
C SER A 1048 18.27 15.71 35.77
N LEU A 1049 19.40 16.41 35.60
CA LEU A 1049 19.49 17.85 35.82
C LEU A 1049 18.58 18.60 34.85
N THR A 1050 17.91 19.61 35.35
CA THR A 1050 17.11 20.55 34.58
C THR A 1050 18.00 21.55 33.84
N ARG A 1051 17.45 22.20 32.81
CA ARG A 1051 18.17 23.25 32.05
C ARG A 1051 18.59 24.43 32.93
N GLU A 1052 17.76 24.80 33.90
CA GLU A 1052 18.05 25.85 34.88
C GLU A 1052 19.26 25.49 35.75
N GLU A 1053 19.32 24.25 36.27
CA GLU A 1053 20.47 23.75 37.04
C GLU A 1053 21.77 23.73 36.22
N LEU A 1054 21.66 23.55 34.90
CA LEU A 1054 22.77 23.62 33.96
C LEU A 1054 23.16 25.06 33.56
N GLY A 1055 22.45 26.07 34.06
CA GLY A 1055 22.71 27.48 33.74
C GLY A 1055 22.42 27.85 32.28
N LEU A 1056 21.48 27.14 31.64
CA LEU A 1056 21.09 27.38 30.24
C LEU A 1056 19.70 28.02 30.17
N ASP A 1057 19.52 28.97 29.26
CA ASP A 1057 18.22 29.59 28.99
C ASP A 1057 17.25 28.58 28.33
N ASP A 1058 15.95 28.72 28.59
CA ASP A 1058 14.89 27.87 28.02
C ASP A 1058 14.63 28.10 26.52
N ALA A 1059 15.27 29.09 25.90
CA ALA A 1059 15.07 29.38 24.48
C ALA A 1059 15.64 28.26 23.60
N ALA A 1060 14.76 27.54 22.89
CA ALA A 1060 15.15 26.65 21.80
C ALA A 1060 15.88 27.46 20.71
N PRO A 1061 16.96 26.94 20.11
CA PRO A 1061 17.66 27.67 19.05
C PRO A 1061 16.75 27.79 17.82
N ASP A 1062 16.74 28.97 17.18
CA ASP A 1062 16.08 29.21 15.89
C ASP A 1062 16.46 28.11 14.90
N GLN A 1063 15.45 27.44 14.33
CA GLN A 1063 15.65 26.34 13.37
C GLN A 1063 16.17 26.81 12.00
N ASP A 1064 16.33 28.13 11.81
CA ASP A 1064 16.47 28.81 10.51
C ASP A 1064 17.82 29.52 10.28
N GLU A 1065 18.93 28.99 10.80
CA GLU A 1065 20.27 29.42 10.37
C GLU A 1065 20.98 28.33 9.57
N ASP A 1066 20.70 28.26 8.26
CA ASP A 1066 21.61 27.71 7.24
C ASP A 1066 21.27 28.33 5.87
N ALA A 1067 21.73 29.58 5.66
CA ALA A 1067 21.94 30.17 4.34
C ALA A 1067 23.39 29.97 3.88
#